data_AF-A0A0D9V8J3-F1
#
_entry.id   AF-A0A0D9V8J3-F1
#
_cell.length_a   1.000
_cell.length_b   1.000
_cell.length_c   1.000
_cell.angle_alpha   90.00
_cell.angle_beta   90.00
_cell.angle_gamma   90.00
#
_symmetry.space_group_name_H-M   'P 1'
#
loop_
_entity.id
_entity.type
_entity.pdbx_description
1 polymer ?
#
loop_
_entity_poly.entity_id
_entity_poly.type
_entity_poly.pdbx_seq_one_letter_code
_entity_poly.pdbx_strand_id
1 'polypeptide(L)'
;MDVEKVERKEVAVDDDGRVRTGTLWTATTHAITAVIGSGVLALPWSVAQMGWVLGPIALVGCAYVTYYTAVLLCDCYRTPDPVHGKRNYTYMDVVRSCLGPRDVVVCGLAQYAILWGAMVGYTITAATSIMSVVRTNCHHYKGQDASCGASGTMYMVLFGVAEVVLSQFPSLEGVTLISVVAAVMSFTYSFVGLFLSAAKLASAHGAAHGTLLGVKVGGGGGVTAPTKAWHFLQALGNIAFAYTYSMLLIEIQDTVRSPPSENVTMKRASLYGIGVTTVFYVSLGCVGYAAFGNSAPGNILTGFLEPFWLVDIANVAVVIHLVGAYQWMARRWPESAFIHREYALGGVRFTMCKVVMRTAFVAVTTVVSLVLPFFNAVLGLLGAVAFWPLTVYFPVTMYMAQAKVQRGSRKWVALQALNAGALVVSLLAAVGSVADMVQRLRHPHTLPSRDTCKFGENINMSKNSAPEDVESGEHERRGTVWTATAHIVTAVIGSGVLALAWSVAQLGWVAGPLALAGFACVTYYTSTLLANAYRAPDPVTGARNRTYMDAVRSYLSPREVFMCGIAQYVNLWGTMVGYTITATISMVAIRKSNCLHRYGGGAAGAGATGRCENTSATVLMLAFSIVQVVLSQFPGLEHITWLSVVAAVMSFAYSFIGLGLSVARWVSHGGHLSGMIQGATAASPSKKLWNVLLALGNIAFAYTFAEVLIEIQDTLKPSPPENKTMKKAAMYGIGSTTIFYISVGCAGYAAFGSDAPGNILTASGLGPFWLVDIANMCLILHLIGAYQVYAQPIFASLERWISSRWPEAKFINSAYTVTVPLIQRGSVTVAPYKLVLRTVIVVATTVVAMMIPFFNAVLGLLGAFSFWPLTVYFPISMHIAQEKITRGRRKWCLLQGLSMACLMISVAVGIGSVTDIVDSLKVASPFKTVS
;
A
#
# COMPACT_ATOMS: atom_id res chain seq x y z
N MET A 1 17.29 47.81 24.86
CA MET A 1 18.22 46.96 24.08
C MET A 1 18.02 45.57 24.62
N ASP A 2 16.99 44.91 24.13
CA ASP A 2 16.39 43.76 24.81
C ASP A 2 16.43 42.59 23.85
N VAL A 3 17.21 41.57 24.20
CA VAL A 3 17.45 40.41 23.34
C VAL A 3 16.25 39.49 23.45
N GLU A 4 15.40 39.51 22.44
CA GLU A 4 14.26 38.62 22.32
C GLU A 4 14.76 37.16 22.23
N LYS A 5 14.51 36.38 23.28
CA LYS A 5 14.85 34.95 23.31
C LYS A 5 14.00 34.22 22.28
N VAL A 6 14.64 33.79 21.19
CA VAL A 6 14.07 32.78 20.29
C VAL A 6 13.87 31.49 21.08
N GLU A 7 12.64 31.18 21.47
CA GLU A 7 12.27 29.88 22.03
C GLU A 7 12.47 28.80 20.96
N ARG A 8 13.65 28.17 21.02
CA ARG A 8 13.90 26.88 20.39
C ARG A 8 12.90 25.89 21.00
N LYS A 9 11.88 25.48 20.23
CA LYS A 9 10.99 24.37 20.63
C LYS A 9 11.85 23.14 20.90
N GLU A 10 12.08 22.86 22.18
CA GLU A 10 12.68 21.61 22.60
C GLU A 10 11.80 20.47 22.10
N VAL A 11 12.41 19.50 21.41
CA VAL A 11 11.73 18.24 21.10
C VAL A 11 11.41 17.62 22.45
N ALA A 12 10.12 17.49 22.78
CA ALA A 12 9.69 16.98 24.06
C ALA A 12 10.24 15.55 24.25
N VAL A 13 11.31 15.46 25.05
CA VAL A 13 11.90 14.20 25.47
C VAL A 13 10.98 13.62 26.53
N ASP A 14 10.60 12.37 26.35
CA ASP A 14 9.75 11.66 27.29
C ASP A 14 10.45 11.45 28.66
N ASP A 15 9.68 11.09 29.69
CA ASP A 15 10.16 10.79 31.06
C ASP A 15 11.21 9.66 31.16
N ASP A 16 11.53 8.97 30.06
CA ASP A 16 12.58 7.95 29.95
C ASP A 16 13.71 8.30 28.96
N GLY A 17 13.81 9.56 28.50
CA GLY A 17 14.87 10.02 27.62
C GLY A 17 14.67 9.70 26.12
N ARG A 18 13.55 9.06 25.74
CA ARG A 18 13.25 8.73 24.34
C ARG A 18 12.42 9.81 23.66
N VAL A 19 12.39 9.79 22.33
CA VAL A 19 11.50 10.63 21.51
C VAL A 19 10.50 9.74 20.78
N ARG A 20 9.21 9.87 21.13
CA ARG A 20 8.11 9.11 20.51
C ARG A 20 7.31 10.01 19.57
N THR A 21 7.14 9.57 18.32
CA THR A 21 6.46 10.34 17.26
C THR A 21 5.11 9.75 16.85
N GLY A 22 4.75 8.57 17.36
CA GLY A 22 3.52 7.87 17.00
C GLY A 22 2.26 8.62 17.43
N THR A 23 1.22 8.49 16.62
CA THR A 23 -0.09 9.11 16.80
C THR A 23 -1.19 8.05 16.83
N LEU A 24 -2.42 8.48 17.13
CA LEU A 24 -3.63 7.66 17.01
C LEU A 24 -3.71 6.93 15.66
N TRP A 25 -3.40 7.62 14.57
CA TRP A 25 -3.51 7.06 13.22
C TRP A 25 -2.37 6.12 12.88
N THR A 26 -1.12 6.42 13.26
CA THR A 26 -0.01 5.47 13.03
C THR A 26 -0.19 4.20 13.87
N ALA A 27 -0.64 4.32 15.13
CA ALA A 27 -0.98 3.17 15.97
C ALA A 27 -2.15 2.35 15.39
N THR A 28 -3.18 3.02 14.84
CA THR A 28 -4.29 2.35 14.13
C THR A 28 -3.77 1.60 12.90
N THR A 29 -2.93 2.24 12.08
CA THR A 29 -2.33 1.60 10.89
C THR A 29 -1.48 0.39 11.29
N HIS A 30 -0.61 0.52 12.30
CA HIS A 30 0.20 -0.59 12.79
C HIS A 30 -0.66 -1.75 13.31
N ALA A 31 -1.73 -1.47 14.06
CA ALA A 31 -2.68 -2.49 14.51
C ALA A 31 -3.37 -3.20 13.31
N ILE A 32 -3.83 -2.45 12.31
CA ILE A 32 -4.44 -3.04 11.09
C ILE A 32 -3.42 -3.93 10.34
N THR A 33 -2.19 -3.45 10.14
CA THR A 33 -1.15 -4.22 9.44
C THR A 33 -0.64 -5.43 10.23
N ALA A 34 -0.72 -5.39 11.57
CA ALA A 34 -0.39 -6.51 12.43
C ALA A 34 -1.47 -7.59 12.44
N VAL A 35 -2.74 -7.20 12.27
CA VAL A 35 -3.88 -8.12 12.19
C VAL A 35 -3.99 -8.76 10.80
N ILE A 36 -3.94 -7.97 9.71
CA ILE A 36 -4.16 -8.45 8.33
C ILE A 36 -2.95 -9.26 7.82
N GLY A 37 -2.96 -10.55 8.17
CA GLY A 37 -1.96 -11.55 7.83
C GLY A 37 -2.45 -12.61 6.82
N SER A 38 -1.70 -13.70 6.67
CA SER A 38 -2.09 -14.86 5.85
C SER A 38 -3.23 -15.67 6.46
N GLY A 39 -3.49 -15.54 7.77
CA GLY A 39 -4.62 -16.19 8.45
C GLY A 39 -6.00 -15.83 7.89
N VAL A 40 -6.11 -14.67 7.22
CA VAL A 40 -7.36 -14.24 6.59
C VAL A 40 -7.82 -15.16 5.45
N LEU A 41 -6.87 -15.88 4.81
CA LEU A 41 -7.14 -16.79 3.69
C LEU A 41 -8.00 -18.00 4.10
N ALA A 42 -8.02 -18.34 5.39
CA ALA A 42 -8.78 -19.46 5.97
C ALA A 42 -10.19 -19.09 6.44
N LEU A 43 -10.56 -17.80 6.47
CA LEU A 43 -11.84 -17.35 7.02
C LEU A 43 -13.06 -17.89 6.26
N PRO A 44 -13.09 -17.94 4.91
CA PRO A 44 -14.21 -18.53 4.17
C PRO A 44 -14.45 -20.01 4.50
N TRP A 45 -13.37 -20.79 4.63
CA TRP A 45 -13.46 -22.19 5.07
C TRP A 45 -13.99 -22.29 6.49
N SER A 46 -13.52 -21.42 7.40
CA SER A 46 -13.94 -21.42 8.81
C SER A 46 -15.42 -21.08 8.95
N VAL A 47 -15.92 -20.09 8.21
CA VAL A 47 -17.36 -19.79 8.11
C VAL A 47 -18.12 -20.97 7.49
N ALA A 48 -17.56 -21.69 6.51
CA ALA A 48 -18.20 -22.87 5.93
C ALA A 48 -18.35 -24.07 6.90
N GLN A 49 -17.43 -24.24 7.85
CA GLN A 49 -17.57 -25.26 8.90
C GLN A 49 -18.62 -24.90 9.95
N MET A 50 -18.76 -23.61 10.25
CA MET A 50 -19.64 -23.09 11.31
C MET A 50 -21.05 -22.70 10.81
N GLY A 51 -21.18 -22.39 9.52
CA GLY A 51 -22.42 -21.95 8.89
C GLY A 51 -22.72 -20.46 9.05
N TRP A 52 -23.81 -20.05 8.38
CA TRP A 52 -24.26 -18.66 8.30
C TRP A 52 -24.59 -17.99 9.64
N VAL A 53 -24.84 -18.79 10.70
CA VAL A 53 -25.12 -18.26 12.05
C VAL A 53 -23.84 -18.20 12.89
N LEU A 54 -23.22 -19.36 13.14
CA LEU A 54 -22.13 -19.45 14.12
C LEU A 54 -20.81 -18.86 13.61
N GLY A 55 -20.56 -18.88 12.30
CA GLY A 55 -19.34 -18.30 11.71
C GLY A 55 -19.23 -16.79 11.93
N PRO A 56 -20.23 -15.98 11.51
CA PRO A 56 -20.23 -14.53 11.75
C PRO A 56 -20.26 -14.17 13.24
N ILE A 57 -21.00 -14.92 14.07
CA ILE A 57 -21.03 -14.72 15.52
C ILE A 57 -19.63 -14.96 16.13
N ALA A 58 -18.92 -16.01 15.70
CA ALA A 58 -17.56 -16.29 16.19
C ALA A 58 -16.54 -15.24 15.74
N LEU A 59 -16.66 -14.73 14.50
CA LEU A 59 -15.82 -13.63 14.00
C LEU A 59 -15.99 -12.35 14.84
N VAL A 60 -17.24 -11.93 15.09
CA VAL A 60 -17.54 -10.73 15.90
C VAL A 60 -17.22 -10.97 17.37
N GLY A 61 -17.47 -12.18 17.90
CA GLY A 61 -17.13 -12.56 19.27
C GLY A 61 -15.63 -12.52 19.54
N CYS A 62 -14.82 -13.09 18.65
CA CYS A 62 -13.36 -13.06 18.77
C CYS A 62 -12.81 -11.62 18.64
N ALA A 63 -13.37 -10.81 17.75
CA ALA A 63 -13.06 -9.38 17.66
C ALA A 63 -13.37 -8.63 18.96
N TYR A 64 -14.57 -8.84 19.53
CA TYR A 64 -14.97 -8.21 20.79
C TYR A 64 -14.07 -8.62 21.96
N VAL A 65 -13.79 -9.91 22.12
CA VAL A 65 -12.88 -10.42 23.16
C VAL A 65 -11.50 -9.80 23.00
N THR A 66 -10.96 -9.80 21.79
CA THR A 66 -9.64 -9.24 21.48
C THR A 66 -9.58 -7.73 21.73
N TYR A 67 -10.63 -6.99 21.39
CA TYR A 67 -10.73 -5.55 21.70
C TYR A 67 -10.79 -5.30 23.21
N TYR A 68 -11.64 -6.05 23.92
CA TYR A 68 -11.79 -5.89 25.36
C TYR A 68 -10.46 -6.16 26.09
N THR A 69 -9.77 -7.26 25.76
CA THR A 69 -8.48 -7.61 26.36
C THR A 69 -7.36 -6.66 25.94
N ALA A 70 -7.38 -6.14 24.70
CA ALA A 70 -6.48 -5.07 24.26
C ALA A 70 -6.66 -3.78 25.09
N VAL A 71 -7.90 -3.39 25.40
CA VAL A 71 -8.19 -2.23 26.28
C VAL A 71 -7.64 -2.42 27.69
N LEU A 72 -7.69 -3.65 28.23
CA LEU A 72 -7.05 -3.98 29.51
C LEU A 72 -5.52 -3.91 29.42
N LEU A 73 -4.94 -4.47 28.35
CA LEU A 73 -3.49 -4.46 28.11
C LEU A 73 -2.93 -3.04 27.96
N CYS A 74 -3.68 -2.14 27.32
CA CYS A 74 -3.30 -0.73 27.16
C CYS A 74 -3.00 -0.03 28.50
N ASP A 75 -3.75 -0.37 29.56
CA ASP A 75 -3.52 0.18 30.90
C ASP A 75 -2.28 -0.43 31.59
N CYS A 76 -1.84 -1.62 31.18
CA CYS A 76 -0.71 -2.31 31.79
C CYS A 76 0.66 -1.81 31.31
N TYR A 77 0.70 -1.00 30.23
CA TYR A 77 1.94 -0.47 29.64
C TYR A 77 2.83 0.29 30.63
N ARG A 78 2.22 1.13 31.48
CA ARG A 78 2.90 1.80 32.61
C ARG A 78 2.51 1.11 33.91
N THR A 79 3.49 0.82 34.77
CA THR A 79 3.29 0.12 36.07
C THR A 79 3.97 0.92 37.19
N PRO A 80 3.39 1.09 38.40
CA PRO A 80 2.12 0.55 38.88
C PRO A 80 0.87 1.36 38.50
N ASP A 81 1.03 2.62 38.07
CA ASP A 81 -0.08 3.48 37.63
C ASP A 81 -0.17 3.51 36.09
N PRO A 82 -1.35 3.40 35.47
CA PRO A 82 -1.51 3.34 34.01
C PRO A 82 -1.13 4.64 33.26
N VAL A 83 -0.90 5.76 33.96
CA VAL A 83 -0.54 7.06 33.36
C VAL A 83 0.81 7.58 33.87
N HIS A 84 1.11 7.41 35.15
CA HIS A 84 2.30 7.95 35.81
C HIS A 84 3.32 6.85 36.21
N GLY A 85 3.00 5.59 35.95
CA GLY A 85 3.92 4.47 36.20
C GLY A 85 5.10 4.46 35.22
N LYS A 86 6.10 3.64 35.57
CA LYS A 86 7.26 3.36 34.71
C LYS A 86 6.79 2.59 33.47
N ARG A 87 7.26 3.00 32.29
CA ARG A 87 7.01 2.31 31.01
C ARG A 87 7.65 0.93 30.94
N ASN A 88 6.97 0.02 30.27
CA ASN A 88 7.47 -1.29 29.86
C ASN A 88 7.49 -1.37 28.34
N TYR A 89 8.64 -1.68 27.75
CA TYR A 89 8.86 -1.55 26.30
C TYR A 89 8.38 -2.74 25.48
N THR A 90 8.27 -3.90 26.11
CA THR A 90 7.81 -5.13 25.45
C THR A 90 6.73 -5.82 26.26
N TYR A 91 5.94 -6.66 25.60
CA TYR A 91 4.92 -7.50 26.23
C TYR A 91 5.50 -8.33 27.39
N MET A 92 6.70 -8.90 27.22
CA MET A 92 7.39 -9.66 28.28
C MET A 92 7.82 -8.78 29.47
N ASP A 93 8.09 -7.49 29.26
CA ASP A 93 8.44 -6.59 30.35
C ASP A 93 7.21 -6.27 31.22
N VAL A 94 6.03 -6.12 30.62
CA VAL A 94 4.75 -5.97 31.36
C VAL A 94 4.44 -7.24 32.15
N VAL A 95 4.66 -8.43 31.58
CA VAL A 95 4.52 -9.70 32.33
C VAL A 95 5.48 -9.72 33.52
N ARG A 96 6.73 -9.26 33.34
CA ARG A 96 7.73 -9.18 34.41
C ARG A 96 7.34 -8.18 35.50
N SER A 97 6.79 -7.01 35.14
CA SER A 97 6.42 -5.95 36.09
C SER A 97 5.16 -6.28 36.88
N CYS A 98 4.17 -6.93 36.26
CA CYS A 98 2.87 -7.20 36.87
C CYS A 98 2.76 -8.59 37.54
N LEU A 99 3.41 -9.62 37.00
CA LEU A 99 3.26 -11.02 37.46
C LEU A 99 4.57 -11.63 37.97
N GLY A 100 5.71 -11.21 37.42
CA GLY A 100 7.04 -11.62 37.88
C GLY A 100 7.74 -12.64 36.96
N PRO A 101 8.93 -13.14 37.35
CA PRO A 101 9.83 -13.84 36.43
C PRO A 101 9.36 -15.25 36.02
N ARG A 102 8.49 -15.91 36.80
CA ARG A 102 7.96 -17.24 36.44
C ARG A 102 7.02 -17.14 35.23
N ASP A 103 6.12 -16.18 35.26
CA ASP A 103 5.18 -15.89 34.17
C ASP A 103 5.87 -15.44 32.88
N VAL A 104 7.02 -14.77 32.97
CA VAL A 104 7.85 -14.43 31.79
C VAL A 104 8.31 -15.70 31.05
N VAL A 105 8.63 -16.78 31.76
CA VAL A 105 9.02 -18.05 31.11
C VAL A 105 7.82 -18.69 30.40
N VAL A 106 6.65 -18.73 31.05
CA VAL A 106 5.42 -19.28 30.45
C VAL A 106 4.96 -18.45 29.24
N CYS A 107 4.99 -17.12 29.36
CA CYS A 107 4.73 -16.20 28.26
C CYS A 107 5.73 -16.39 27.11
N GLY A 108 7.02 -16.52 27.44
CA GLY A 108 8.08 -16.80 26.48
C GLY A 108 7.84 -18.09 25.70
N LEU A 109 7.52 -19.20 26.38
CA LEU A 109 7.20 -20.46 25.72
C LEU A 109 6.02 -20.33 24.75
N ALA A 110 4.94 -19.65 25.15
CA ALA A 110 3.81 -19.39 24.28
C ALA A 110 4.18 -18.48 23.08
N GLN A 111 4.94 -17.41 23.30
CA GLN A 111 5.40 -16.50 22.23
C GLN A 111 6.35 -17.20 21.23
N TYR A 112 7.32 -17.98 21.69
CA TYR A 112 8.19 -18.72 20.78
C TYR A 112 7.45 -19.84 20.02
N ALA A 113 6.47 -20.50 20.66
CA ALA A 113 5.65 -21.51 20.00
C ALA A 113 4.79 -20.92 18.88
N ILE A 114 4.15 -19.76 19.08
CA ILE A 114 3.38 -19.09 18.00
C ILE A 114 4.29 -18.58 16.87
N LEU A 115 5.45 -18.00 17.19
CA LEU A 115 6.40 -17.51 16.18
C LEU A 115 6.95 -18.66 15.33
N TRP A 116 7.39 -19.75 15.96
CA TRP A 116 7.87 -20.93 15.23
C TRP A 116 6.77 -21.60 14.40
N GLY A 117 5.59 -21.78 14.99
CA GLY A 117 4.45 -22.34 14.28
C GLY A 117 3.95 -21.47 13.11
N ALA A 118 4.05 -20.14 13.22
CA ALA A 118 3.77 -19.23 12.12
C ALA A 118 4.73 -19.46 10.94
N MET A 119 6.02 -19.68 11.20
CA MET A 119 7.00 -20.03 10.15
C MET A 119 6.67 -21.39 9.49
N VAL A 120 6.21 -22.40 10.24
CA VAL A 120 5.68 -23.66 9.66
C VAL A 120 4.50 -23.39 8.73
N GLY A 121 3.55 -22.56 9.18
CA GLY A 121 2.38 -22.15 8.41
C GLY A 121 2.74 -21.35 7.15
N TYR A 122 3.73 -20.45 7.23
CA TYR A 122 4.21 -19.65 6.11
C TYR A 122 4.82 -20.52 5.00
N THR A 123 5.67 -21.49 5.36
CA THR A 123 6.23 -22.45 4.39
C THR A 123 5.14 -23.23 3.65
N ILE A 124 4.11 -23.71 4.37
CA ILE A 124 2.96 -24.40 3.76
C ILE A 124 2.19 -23.44 2.84
N THR A 125 1.88 -22.23 3.31
CA THR A 125 1.08 -21.25 2.57
C THR A 125 1.80 -20.83 1.28
N ALA A 126 3.09 -20.48 1.35
CA ALA A 126 3.89 -20.09 0.20
C ALA A 126 3.95 -21.23 -0.84
N ALA A 127 4.17 -22.48 -0.40
CA ALA A 127 4.12 -23.63 -1.28
C ALA A 127 2.73 -23.85 -1.91
N THR A 128 1.64 -23.67 -1.16
CA THR A 128 0.28 -23.75 -1.75
C THR A 128 0.01 -22.65 -2.76
N SER A 129 0.54 -21.45 -2.55
CA SER A 129 0.41 -20.34 -3.48
C SER A 129 1.22 -20.56 -4.76
N ILE A 130 2.46 -21.04 -4.68
CA ILE A 130 3.25 -21.39 -5.88
C ILE A 130 2.60 -22.57 -6.63
N MET A 131 2.08 -23.58 -5.93
CA MET A 131 1.27 -24.64 -6.57
C MET A 131 0.04 -24.09 -7.29
N SER A 132 -0.61 -23.07 -6.72
CA SER A 132 -1.74 -22.39 -7.36
C SER A 132 -1.31 -21.74 -8.67
N VAL A 133 -0.22 -20.96 -8.67
CA VAL A 133 0.37 -20.31 -9.86
C VAL A 133 0.72 -21.33 -10.95
N VAL A 134 1.28 -22.47 -10.57
CA VAL A 134 1.67 -23.52 -11.52
C VAL A 134 0.43 -24.20 -12.12
N ARG A 135 -0.62 -24.41 -11.31
CA ARG A 135 -1.88 -25.01 -11.76
C ARG A 135 -2.67 -24.09 -12.69
N THR A 136 -2.82 -22.81 -12.34
CA THR A 136 -3.51 -21.79 -13.14
C THR A 136 -2.84 -21.63 -14.51
N ASN A 137 -1.51 -21.45 -14.55
CA ASN A 137 -0.76 -21.40 -15.81
C ASN A 137 -0.91 -22.70 -16.62
N CYS A 138 -0.84 -23.87 -15.96
CA CYS A 138 -0.99 -25.15 -16.65
C CYS A 138 -2.36 -25.29 -17.32
N HIS A 139 -3.48 -24.97 -16.64
CA HIS A 139 -4.81 -24.99 -17.26
C HIS A 139 -4.98 -23.91 -18.33
N HIS A 140 -4.36 -22.75 -18.18
CA HIS A 140 -4.37 -21.70 -19.20
C HIS A 140 -3.70 -22.16 -20.50
N TYR A 141 -2.49 -22.73 -20.42
CA TYR A 141 -1.73 -23.15 -21.61
C TYR A 141 -2.13 -24.52 -22.19
N LYS A 142 -2.70 -25.43 -21.38
CA LYS A 142 -3.04 -26.80 -21.81
C LYS A 142 -4.55 -27.09 -21.89
N GLY A 143 -5.40 -26.14 -21.52
CA GLY A 143 -6.85 -26.30 -21.44
C GLY A 143 -7.33 -26.82 -20.08
N GLN A 144 -8.64 -26.69 -19.84
CA GLN A 144 -9.25 -27.01 -18.55
C GLN A 144 -9.18 -28.51 -18.20
N ASP A 145 -9.21 -29.39 -19.20
CA ASP A 145 -9.16 -30.85 -19.03
C ASP A 145 -7.74 -31.43 -18.81
N ALA A 146 -6.71 -30.58 -18.80
CA ALA A 146 -5.32 -31.02 -18.64
C ALA A 146 -5.01 -31.53 -17.21
N SER A 147 -4.21 -32.59 -17.11
CA SER A 147 -3.73 -33.16 -15.85
C SER A 147 -2.65 -32.31 -15.17
N CYS A 148 -3.06 -31.18 -14.58
CA CYS A 148 -2.19 -30.18 -13.98
C CYS A 148 -1.79 -30.51 -12.52
N GLY A 149 -0.90 -31.50 -12.37
CA GLY A 149 -0.26 -31.85 -11.10
C GLY A 149 0.89 -30.89 -10.72
N ALA A 150 1.02 -30.59 -9.42
CA ALA A 150 2.13 -29.81 -8.86
C ALA A 150 2.53 -30.37 -7.49
N SER A 151 3.82 -30.62 -7.26
CA SER A 151 4.30 -31.22 -6.01
C SER A 151 4.55 -30.17 -4.92
N GLY A 152 3.70 -30.15 -3.89
CA GLY A 152 3.86 -29.24 -2.75
C GLY A 152 5.16 -29.47 -1.97
N THR A 153 5.64 -30.71 -1.91
CA THR A 153 6.94 -31.08 -1.33
C THR A 153 8.09 -30.30 -1.95
N MET A 154 8.10 -30.18 -3.29
CA MET A 154 9.14 -29.44 -4.01
C MET A 154 9.12 -27.95 -3.63
N TYR A 155 7.95 -27.32 -3.64
CA TYR A 155 7.84 -25.90 -3.33
C TYR A 155 8.08 -25.56 -1.85
N MET A 156 7.76 -26.46 -0.92
CA MET A 156 8.15 -26.31 0.49
C MET A 156 9.67 -26.37 0.67
N VAL A 157 10.36 -27.29 -0.03
CA VAL A 157 11.84 -27.36 0.01
C VAL A 157 12.46 -26.12 -0.66
N LEU A 158 11.95 -25.68 -1.81
CA LEU A 158 12.45 -24.47 -2.49
C LEU A 158 12.28 -23.21 -1.63
N PHE A 159 11.12 -23.06 -0.97
CA PHE A 159 10.89 -21.97 -0.03
C PHE A 159 11.85 -22.07 1.18
N GLY A 160 12.00 -23.25 1.77
CA GLY A 160 12.97 -23.49 2.86
C GLY A 160 14.41 -23.16 2.47
N VAL A 161 14.84 -23.51 1.26
CA VAL A 161 16.17 -23.14 0.74
C VAL A 161 16.32 -21.62 0.56
N ALA A 162 15.29 -20.95 0.05
CA ALA A 162 15.27 -19.48 -0.02
C ALA A 162 15.38 -18.84 1.38
N GLU A 163 14.62 -19.33 2.36
CA GLU A 163 14.69 -18.83 3.75
C GLU A 163 16.01 -19.17 4.46
N VAL A 164 16.66 -20.30 4.13
CA VAL A 164 18.03 -20.58 4.60
C VAL A 164 18.99 -19.51 4.10
N VAL A 165 18.94 -19.14 2.82
CA VAL A 165 19.79 -18.09 2.25
C VAL A 165 19.45 -16.72 2.85
N LEU A 166 18.16 -16.37 2.90
CA LEU A 166 17.71 -15.07 3.38
C LEU A 166 18.00 -14.85 4.88
N SER A 167 17.86 -15.90 5.70
CA SER A 167 18.16 -15.82 7.14
C SER A 167 19.65 -15.63 7.47
N GLN A 168 20.56 -15.73 6.51
CA GLN A 168 21.98 -15.41 6.75
C GLN A 168 22.28 -13.90 6.68
N PHE A 169 21.40 -13.09 6.06
CA PHE A 169 21.65 -11.66 5.97
C PHE A 169 21.47 -10.94 7.33
N PRO A 170 22.34 -9.97 7.68
CA PRO A 170 22.12 -9.11 8.83
C PRO A 170 20.81 -8.31 8.70
N SER A 171 19.99 -8.36 9.76
CA SER A 171 18.62 -7.84 9.89
C SER A 171 18.14 -6.78 8.88
N LEU A 172 17.03 -7.07 8.21
CA LEU A 172 16.30 -6.11 7.37
C LEU A 172 15.36 -5.17 8.19
N GLU A 173 15.35 -5.28 9.51
CA GLU A 173 14.49 -4.49 10.43
C GLU A 173 14.74 -2.97 10.38
N GLY A 174 15.91 -2.54 9.89
CA GLY A 174 16.20 -1.12 9.64
C GLY A 174 15.54 -0.56 8.37
N VAL A 175 14.58 -1.26 7.78
CA VAL A 175 13.90 -0.89 6.53
C VAL A 175 12.37 -0.98 6.70
N THR A 176 11.75 0.16 7.01
CA THR A 176 10.29 0.35 7.05
C THR A 176 9.57 -0.14 5.80
N LEU A 177 10.27 -0.17 4.65
CA LEU A 177 9.85 -0.82 3.42
C LEU A 177 9.29 -2.22 3.63
N ILE A 178 9.91 -3.10 4.42
CA ILE A 178 9.47 -4.51 4.47
C ILE A 178 8.12 -4.61 5.14
N SER A 179 7.88 -3.84 6.21
CA SER A 179 6.55 -3.73 6.82
C SER A 179 5.53 -3.10 5.87
N VAL A 180 5.93 -2.13 5.05
CA VAL A 180 5.06 -1.51 4.02
C VAL A 180 4.74 -2.50 2.87
N VAL A 181 5.73 -3.24 2.37
CA VAL A 181 5.56 -4.25 1.32
C VAL A 181 4.72 -5.41 1.84
N ALA A 182 4.99 -5.91 3.05
CA ALA A 182 4.17 -6.91 3.73
C ALA A 182 2.70 -6.46 3.81
N ALA A 183 2.45 -5.22 4.27
CA ALA A 183 1.11 -4.65 4.34
C ALA A 183 0.45 -4.48 2.96
N VAL A 184 1.15 -3.94 1.95
CA VAL A 184 0.62 -3.79 0.59
C VAL A 184 0.25 -5.15 0.02
N MET A 185 1.15 -6.13 0.11
CA MET A 185 0.90 -7.49 -0.37
C MET A 185 -0.26 -8.16 0.40
N SER A 186 -0.35 -7.96 1.72
CA SER A 186 -1.43 -8.54 2.54
C SER A 186 -2.80 -7.99 2.18
N PHE A 187 -2.91 -6.69 1.94
CA PHE A 187 -4.12 -6.11 1.38
C PHE A 187 -4.39 -6.59 -0.05
N THR A 188 -3.38 -6.63 -0.93
CA THR A 188 -3.54 -7.03 -2.34
C THR A 188 -4.18 -8.41 -2.46
N TYR A 189 -3.62 -9.46 -1.85
CA TYR A 189 -4.20 -10.80 -2.00
C TYR A 189 -5.56 -10.94 -1.32
N SER A 190 -5.79 -10.20 -0.22
CA SER A 190 -7.05 -10.28 0.53
C SER A 190 -8.20 -9.59 -0.21
N PHE A 191 -7.94 -8.44 -0.84
CA PHE A 191 -8.91 -7.78 -1.72
C PHE A 191 -9.17 -8.59 -2.98
N VAL A 192 -8.14 -9.19 -3.61
CA VAL A 192 -8.36 -10.09 -4.75
C VAL A 192 -9.21 -11.30 -4.36
N GLY A 193 -8.93 -11.94 -3.22
CA GLY A 193 -9.78 -13.02 -2.69
C GLY A 193 -11.23 -12.60 -2.45
N LEU A 194 -11.45 -11.39 -1.91
CA LEU A 194 -12.79 -10.82 -1.69
C LEU A 194 -13.52 -10.56 -3.02
N PHE A 195 -12.86 -9.91 -3.98
CA PHE A 195 -13.48 -9.52 -5.24
C PHE A 195 -13.71 -10.70 -6.18
N LEU A 196 -12.80 -11.69 -6.22
CA LEU A 196 -13.04 -12.95 -6.94
C LEU A 196 -14.23 -13.73 -6.32
N SER A 197 -14.36 -13.72 -4.99
CA SER A 197 -15.52 -14.31 -4.31
C SER A 197 -16.82 -13.57 -4.65
N ALA A 198 -16.81 -12.23 -4.61
CA ALA A 198 -17.96 -11.42 -5.00
C ALA A 198 -18.35 -11.62 -6.47
N ALA A 199 -17.37 -11.69 -7.38
CA ALA A 199 -17.58 -11.97 -8.80
C ALA A 199 -18.22 -13.35 -9.02
N LYS A 200 -17.72 -14.38 -8.32
CA LYS A 200 -18.26 -15.74 -8.39
C LYS A 200 -19.70 -15.81 -7.88
N LEU A 201 -19.99 -15.17 -6.74
CA LEU A 201 -21.36 -15.07 -6.22
C LEU A 201 -22.30 -14.34 -7.19
N ALA A 202 -21.85 -13.24 -7.80
CA ALA A 202 -22.62 -12.51 -8.81
C ALA A 202 -22.90 -13.36 -10.06
N SER A 203 -21.93 -14.18 -10.50
CA SER A 203 -22.10 -15.09 -11.63
C SER A 203 -23.11 -16.23 -11.37
N ALA A 204 -23.32 -16.61 -10.10
CA ALA A 204 -24.32 -17.60 -9.68
C ALA A 204 -25.74 -16.98 -9.50
N HIS A 205 -26.06 -15.92 -10.24
CA HIS A 205 -27.30 -15.14 -10.12
C HIS A 205 -27.61 -14.65 -8.68
N GLY A 206 -26.59 -14.49 -7.83
CA GLY A 206 -26.76 -14.07 -6.44
C GLY A 206 -27.37 -15.14 -5.51
N ALA A 207 -27.51 -16.38 -5.96
CA ALA A 207 -27.91 -17.50 -5.10
C ALA A 207 -26.78 -17.79 -4.10
N ALA A 208 -26.89 -17.27 -2.87
CA ALA A 208 -25.90 -17.48 -1.82
C ALA A 208 -25.79 -18.99 -1.49
N HIS A 209 -24.66 -19.59 -1.82
CA HIS A 209 -24.39 -20.98 -1.48
C HIS A 209 -24.09 -21.13 0.02
N GLY A 210 -24.16 -22.38 0.51
CA GLY A 210 -23.90 -22.73 1.90
C GLY A 210 -25.17 -23.00 2.71
N THR A 211 -24.99 -23.56 3.90
CA THR A 211 -26.06 -23.97 4.82
C THR A 211 -26.00 -23.21 6.15
N LEU A 212 -27.14 -23.13 6.84
CA LEU A 212 -27.31 -22.42 8.11
C LEU A 212 -26.30 -22.88 9.18
N LEU A 213 -26.04 -24.19 9.23
CA LEU A 213 -25.17 -24.87 10.19
C LEU A 213 -23.88 -25.44 9.55
N GLY A 214 -23.45 -24.89 8.41
CA GLY A 214 -22.24 -25.33 7.71
C GLY A 214 -22.34 -26.73 7.11
N VAL A 215 -21.20 -27.30 6.74
CA VAL A 215 -21.05 -28.62 6.05
C VAL A 215 -22.01 -29.68 6.60
N LYS A 216 -22.69 -30.41 5.71
CA LYS A 216 -23.68 -31.46 6.09
C LYS A 216 -22.99 -32.76 6.52
N VAL A 217 -23.65 -33.50 7.40
CA VAL A 217 -23.24 -34.84 7.85
C VAL A 217 -24.00 -35.90 7.05
N GLY A 218 -23.28 -36.82 6.42
CA GLY A 218 -23.87 -37.92 5.64
C GLY A 218 -24.43 -37.55 4.26
N GLY A 219 -24.62 -38.55 3.40
CA GLY A 219 -25.06 -38.40 2.00
C GLY A 219 -23.93 -38.09 1.01
N GLY A 220 -24.22 -38.19 -0.29
CA GLY A 220 -23.25 -38.01 -1.38
C GLY A 220 -22.64 -36.61 -1.43
N GLY A 221 -21.50 -36.42 -0.75
CA GLY A 221 -20.78 -35.15 -0.61
C GLY A 221 -20.72 -34.59 0.83
N GLY A 222 -21.32 -35.25 1.82
CA GLY A 222 -21.23 -34.88 3.24
C GLY A 222 -20.03 -35.51 3.95
N VAL A 223 -19.58 -34.90 5.06
CA VAL A 223 -18.51 -35.45 5.92
C VAL A 223 -19.08 -36.34 7.03
N THR A 224 -18.22 -37.12 7.70
CA THR A 224 -18.64 -37.88 8.89
C THR A 224 -18.91 -36.95 10.08
N ALA A 225 -19.75 -37.37 11.03
CA ALA A 225 -20.06 -36.57 12.22
C ALA A 225 -18.80 -36.20 13.04
N PRO A 226 -17.84 -37.11 13.31
CA PRO A 226 -16.58 -36.76 13.96
C PRO A 226 -15.76 -35.74 13.17
N THR A 227 -15.61 -35.92 11.86
CA THR A 227 -14.86 -34.99 11.01
C THR A 227 -15.48 -33.59 11.01
N LYS A 228 -16.82 -33.48 10.95
CA LYS A 228 -17.49 -32.18 11.12
C LYS A 228 -17.17 -31.54 12.47
N ALA A 229 -17.21 -32.31 13.56
CA ALA A 229 -16.90 -31.79 14.89
C ALA A 229 -15.45 -31.27 14.97
N TRP A 230 -14.48 -32.03 14.44
CA TRP A 230 -13.08 -31.59 14.39
C TRP A 230 -12.88 -30.34 13.55
N HIS A 231 -13.50 -30.26 12.37
CA HIS A 231 -13.42 -29.09 11.49
C HIS A 231 -14.11 -27.84 12.08
N PHE A 232 -15.23 -28.00 12.79
CA PHE A 232 -15.87 -26.91 13.53
C PHE A 232 -14.99 -26.37 14.66
N LEU A 233 -14.35 -27.24 15.44
CA LEU A 233 -13.44 -26.83 16.51
C LEU A 233 -12.16 -26.18 15.96
N GLN A 234 -11.59 -26.74 14.90
CA GLN A 234 -10.45 -26.19 14.15
C GLN A 234 -10.76 -24.79 13.57
N ALA A 235 -11.98 -24.56 13.08
CA ALA A 235 -12.44 -23.26 12.59
C ALA A 235 -12.45 -22.16 13.67
N LEU A 236 -12.74 -22.50 14.93
CA LEU A 236 -12.59 -21.56 16.06
C LEU A 236 -11.12 -21.12 16.21
N GLY A 237 -10.18 -22.06 16.08
CA GLY A 237 -8.74 -21.77 16.09
C GLY A 237 -8.33 -20.86 14.93
N ASN A 238 -8.76 -21.15 13.71
CA ASN A 238 -8.48 -20.31 12.53
C ASN A 238 -8.98 -18.87 12.71
N ILE A 239 -10.21 -18.70 13.21
CA ILE A 239 -10.80 -17.38 13.49
C ILE A 239 -10.01 -16.67 14.60
N ALA A 240 -9.66 -17.39 15.67
CA ALA A 240 -8.88 -16.83 16.77
C ALA A 240 -7.48 -16.38 16.32
N PHE A 241 -6.80 -17.16 15.47
CA PHE A 241 -5.51 -16.83 14.86
C PHE A 241 -5.57 -15.54 14.03
N ALA A 242 -6.68 -15.30 13.30
CA ALA A 242 -6.80 -14.09 12.48
C ALA A 242 -6.76 -12.78 13.29
N TYR A 243 -7.09 -12.80 14.59
CA TYR A 243 -7.09 -11.62 15.46
C TYR A 243 -5.85 -11.50 16.39
N THR A 244 -4.79 -12.30 16.21
CA THR A 244 -3.63 -12.32 17.14
C THR A 244 -2.67 -11.14 16.96
N TYR A 245 -3.04 -9.96 17.43
CA TYR A 245 -2.13 -8.79 17.49
C TYR A 245 -1.77 -8.31 18.91
N SER A 246 -2.46 -8.80 19.96
CA SER A 246 -2.24 -8.36 21.35
C SER A 246 -0.78 -8.52 21.81
N MET A 247 -0.04 -9.49 21.26
CA MET A 247 1.39 -9.72 21.54
C MET A 247 2.33 -8.62 21.00
N LEU A 248 1.82 -7.70 20.16
CA LEU A 248 2.53 -6.55 19.59
C LEU A 248 1.99 -5.21 20.10
N LEU A 249 0.91 -5.22 20.91
CA LEU A 249 0.20 -4.01 21.31
C LEU A 249 1.08 -3.08 22.14
N ILE A 250 1.88 -3.66 23.05
CA ILE A 250 2.77 -2.90 23.95
C ILE A 250 3.89 -2.23 23.15
N GLU A 251 4.48 -2.94 22.21
CA GLU A 251 5.53 -2.45 21.31
C GLU A 251 4.99 -1.35 20.38
N ILE A 252 3.75 -1.47 19.89
CA ILE A 252 3.08 -0.39 19.15
C ILE A 252 2.80 0.81 20.07
N GLN A 253 2.34 0.57 21.30
CA GLN A 253 2.07 1.61 22.29
C GLN A 253 3.34 2.37 22.73
N ASP A 254 4.50 1.70 22.78
CA ASP A 254 5.80 2.34 23.03
C ASP A 254 6.22 3.32 21.92
N THR A 255 5.59 3.28 20.74
CA THR A 255 5.85 4.29 19.69
C THR A 255 5.05 5.58 19.89
N VAL A 256 4.00 5.57 20.73
CA VAL A 256 2.98 6.63 20.80
C VAL A 256 3.45 7.80 21.66
N ARG A 257 3.30 9.02 21.14
CA ARG A 257 3.59 10.26 21.87
C ARG A 257 2.60 10.50 23.01
N SER A 258 3.08 11.08 24.11
CA SER A 258 2.26 11.61 25.21
C SER A 258 2.59 13.11 25.39
N PRO A 259 1.62 14.00 25.68
CA PRO A 259 0.19 13.75 25.88
C PRO A 259 -0.64 13.65 24.57
N PRO A 260 -1.88 13.12 24.64
CA PRO A 260 -2.49 12.44 25.80
C PRO A 260 -1.83 11.10 26.09
N SER A 261 -2.04 10.56 27.29
CA SER A 261 -1.38 9.33 27.74
C SER A 261 -1.53 8.17 26.75
N GLU A 262 -0.47 7.36 26.66
CA GLU A 262 -0.29 6.37 25.61
C GLU A 262 -1.44 5.36 25.60
N ASN A 263 -1.96 5.00 26.78
CA ASN A 263 -3.10 4.10 26.94
C ASN A 263 -4.41 4.66 26.36
N VAL A 264 -4.68 5.97 26.46
CA VAL A 264 -5.89 6.61 25.91
C VAL A 264 -5.83 6.61 24.38
N THR A 265 -4.67 6.92 23.83
CA THR A 265 -4.44 6.88 22.38
C THR A 265 -4.53 5.44 21.86
N MET A 266 -3.89 4.48 22.53
CA MET A 266 -3.86 3.08 22.09
C MET A 266 -5.22 2.38 22.21
N LYS A 267 -6.04 2.70 23.22
CA LYS A 267 -7.43 2.20 23.32
C LYS A 267 -8.27 2.61 22.10
N ARG A 268 -8.15 3.86 21.67
CA ARG A 268 -8.83 4.36 20.45
C ARG A 268 -8.26 3.75 19.18
N ALA A 269 -6.93 3.59 19.11
CA ALA A 269 -6.27 2.94 17.98
C ALA A 269 -6.71 1.47 17.82
N SER A 270 -6.82 0.75 18.94
CA SER A 270 -7.30 -0.63 19.02
C SER A 270 -8.77 -0.76 18.59
N LEU A 271 -9.62 0.19 18.99
CA LEU A 271 -11.03 0.23 18.56
C LEU A 271 -11.15 0.38 17.04
N TYR A 272 -10.44 1.35 16.45
CA TYR A 272 -10.49 1.58 15.02
C TYR A 272 -9.82 0.45 14.23
N GLY A 273 -8.67 -0.05 14.70
CA GLY A 273 -7.92 -1.11 14.05
C GLY A 273 -8.73 -2.41 13.99
N ILE A 274 -9.17 -2.92 15.15
CA ILE A 274 -9.97 -4.13 15.22
C ILE A 274 -11.32 -3.92 14.50
N GLY A 275 -11.95 -2.76 14.62
CA GLY A 275 -13.21 -2.46 13.93
C GLY A 275 -13.09 -2.60 12.41
N VAL A 276 -12.09 -1.95 11.80
CA VAL A 276 -11.84 -2.02 10.35
C VAL A 276 -11.49 -3.45 9.92
N THR A 277 -10.62 -4.15 10.64
CA THR A 277 -10.26 -5.54 10.28
C THR A 277 -11.42 -6.50 10.46
N THR A 278 -12.28 -6.30 11.47
CA THR A 278 -13.48 -7.13 11.69
C THR A 278 -14.48 -6.99 10.54
N VAL A 279 -14.75 -5.75 10.09
CA VAL A 279 -15.59 -5.51 8.90
C VAL A 279 -15.01 -6.24 7.70
N PHE A 280 -13.71 -6.11 7.45
CA PHE A 280 -13.02 -6.77 6.34
C PHE A 280 -13.05 -8.31 6.42
N TYR A 281 -12.86 -8.87 7.61
CA TYR A 281 -12.83 -10.30 7.88
C TYR A 281 -14.22 -10.96 7.77
N VAL A 282 -15.25 -10.28 8.29
CA VAL A 282 -16.65 -10.69 8.07
C VAL A 282 -17.00 -10.60 6.60
N SER A 283 -16.58 -9.54 5.89
CA SER A 283 -16.79 -9.45 4.42
C SER A 283 -16.12 -10.61 3.67
N LEU A 284 -14.82 -10.85 3.86
CA LEU A 284 -14.14 -11.93 3.14
C LEU A 284 -14.67 -13.31 3.53
N GLY A 285 -14.85 -13.59 4.82
CA GLY A 285 -15.38 -14.86 5.32
C GLY A 285 -16.78 -15.17 4.78
N CYS A 286 -17.71 -14.22 4.89
CA CYS A 286 -19.09 -14.40 4.44
C CYS A 286 -19.22 -14.42 2.91
N VAL A 287 -18.56 -13.51 2.18
CA VAL A 287 -18.65 -13.48 0.71
C VAL A 287 -17.95 -14.68 0.10
N GLY A 288 -16.80 -15.11 0.66
CA GLY A 288 -16.14 -16.36 0.28
C GLY A 288 -17.02 -17.58 0.55
N TYR A 289 -17.72 -17.63 1.70
CA TYR A 289 -18.66 -18.71 1.97
C TYR A 289 -19.86 -18.68 1.02
N ALA A 290 -20.44 -17.52 0.70
CA ALA A 290 -21.51 -17.41 -0.29
C ALA A 290 -21.08 -17.86 -1.69
N ALA A 291 -19.81 -17.64 -2.06
CA ALA A 291 -19.26 -17.96 -3.37
C ALA A 291 -18.91 -19.44 -3.59
N PHE A 292 -18.65 -20.20 -2.51
CA PHE A 292 -18.24 -21.61 -2.58
C PHE A 292 -19.14 -22.58 -1.78
N GLY A 293 -20.01 -22.05 -0.93
CA GLY A 293 -20.81 -22.81 0.02
C GLY A 293 -19.96 -23.72 0.90
N ASN A 294 -20.48 -24.92 1.15
CA ASN A 294 -19.81 -25.94 1.97
C ASN A 294 -18.50 -26.48 1.37
N SER A 295 -18.19 -26.11 0.12
CA SER A 295 -16.96 -26.47 -0.59
C SER A 295 -15.93 -25.35 -0.61
N ALA A 296 -16.04 -24.35 0.29
CA ALA A 296 -15.03 -23.30 0.45
C ALA A 296 -13.63 -23.91 0.66
N PRO A 297 -12.62 -23.52 -0.14
CA PRO A 297 -11.27 -24.09 -0.04
C PRO A 297 -10.57 -23.57 1.23
N GLY A 298 -9.64 -24.37 1.76
CA GLY A 298 -8.89 -24.01 2.97
C GLY A 298 -8.10 -22.71 2.84
N ASN A 299 -7.55 -22.43 1.65
CA ASN A 299 -7.02 -21.12 1.28
C ASN A 299 -7.92 -20.58 0.16
N ILE A 300 -8.59 -19.44 0.37
CA ILE A 300 -9.56 -18.87 -0.57
C ILE A 300 -9.04 -18.72 -2.01
N LEU A 301 -7.75 -18.41 -2.19
CA LEU A 301 -7.15 -18.20 -3.51
C LEU A 301 -7.04 -19.49 -4.33
N THR A 302 -6.96 -20.65 -3.70
CA THR A 302 -6.83 -21.95 -4.40
C THR A 302 -8.16 -22.46 -4.97
N GLY A 303 -9.27 -21.77 -4.70
CA GLY A 303 -10.58 -22.04 -5.29
C GLY A 303 -10.85 -21.35 -6.63
N PHE A 304 -9.91 -20.54 -7.12
CA PHE A 304 -10.03 -19.83 -8.38
C PHE A 304 -9.00 -20.34 -9.39
N LEU A 305 -9.43 -20.50 -10.64
CA LEU A 305 -8.56 -20.77 -11.78
C LEU A 305 -8.52 -19.61 -12.77
N GLU A 306 -9.60 -18.81 -12.84
CA GLU A 306 -9.74 -17.68 -13.74
C GLU A 306 -10.22 -16.40 -13.03
N PRO A 307 -9.82 -15.20 -13.48
CA PRO A 307 -8.79 -14.96 -14.49
C PRO A 307 -7.39 -15.32 -13.97
N PHE A 308 -6.68 -16.21 -14.66
CA PHE A 308 -5.49 -16.89 -14.13
C PHE A 308 -4.41 -15.91 -13.63
N TRP A 309 -4.12 -14.86 -14.41
CA TRP A 309 -3.11 -13.84 -14.08
C TRP A 309 -3.43 -13.07 -12.78
N LEU A 310 -4.70 -12.91 -12.41
CA LEU A 310 -5.11 -12.21 -11.19
C LEU A 310 -4.96 -13.11 -9.95
N VAL A 311 -5.29 -14.39 -10.12
CA VAL A 311 -5.03 -15.44 -9.13
C VAL A 311 -3.53 -15.58 -8.90
N ASP A 312 -2.73 -15.47 -9.97
CA ASP A 312 -1.27 -15.53 -9.89
C ASP A 312 -0.68 -14.35 -9.14
N ILE A 313 -1.09 -13.11 -9.47
CA ILE A 313 -0.65 -11.90 -8.75
C ILE A 313 -0.97 -12.02 -7.26
N ALA A 314 -2.16 -12.49 -6.89
CA ALA A 314 -2.53 -12.69 -5.48
C ALA A 314 -1.65 -13.74 -4.80
N ASN A 315 -1.38 -14.87 -5.45
CA ASN A 315 -0.53 -15.92 -4.88
C ASN A 315 0.95 -15.53 -4.81
N VAL A 316 1.46 -14.76 -5.79
CA VAL A 316 2.81 -14.17 -5.73
C VAL A 316 2.90 -13.13 -4.61
N ALA A 317 1.87 -12.30 -4.42
CA ALA A 317 1.80 -11.37 -3.30
C ALA A 317 1.82 -12.10 -1.94
N VAL A 318 1.12 -13.23 -1.82
CA VAL A 318 1.22 -14.10 -0.63
C VAL A 318 2.68 -14.53 -0.41
N VAL A 319 3.37 -15.07 -1.42
CA VAL A 319 4.78 -15.48 -1.27
C VAL A 319 5.67 -14.33 -0.83
N ILE A 320 5.57 -13.15 -1.45
CA ILE A 320 6.38 -11.97 -1.12
C ILE A 320 6.12 -11.50 0.33
N HIS A 321 4.85 -11.48 0.78
CA HIS A 321 4.51 -11.17 2.16
C HIS A 321 5.18 -12.14 3.14
N LEU A 322 5.05 -13.44 2.87
CA LEU A 322 5.53 -14.49 3.78
C LEU A 322 7.05 -14.50 3.92
N VAL A 323 7.81 -14.26 2.84
CA VAL A 323 9.27 -14.09 2.89
C VAL A 323 9.65 -12.93 3.83
N GLY A 324 8.99 -11.78 3.71
CA GLY A 324 9.26 -10.61 4.56
C GLY A 324 8.95 -10.88 6.05
N ALA A 325 7.87 -11.60 6.32
CA ALA A 325 7.43 -11.92 7.68
C ALA A 325 8.29 -13.00 8.37
N TYR A 326 8.80 -13.99 7.61
CA TYR A 326 9.66 -15.05 8.12
C TYR A 326 10.98 -14.51 8.71
N GLN A 327 11.57 -13.51 8.04
CA GLN A 327 12.86 -12.93 8.42
C GLN A 327 12.84 -12.14 9.75
N TRP A 328 11.69 -11.59 10.14
CA TRP A 328 11.53 -10.88 11.42
C TRP A 328 11.59 -11.82 12.64
N MET A 329 11.14 -13.07 12.48
CA MET A 329 11.03 -14.03 13.59
C MET A 329 12.36 -14.72 13.94
N ALA A 330 13.31 -14.79 12.99
CA ALA A 330 14.59 -15.48 13.15
C ALA A 330 15.62 -14.77 14.05
N ARG A 331 15.31 -13.57 14.58
CA ARG A 331 16.26 -12.75 15.36
C ARG A 331 16.39 -13.15 16.83
N ARG A 332 15.37 -13.73 17.46
CA ARG A 332 15.22 -13.73 18.92
C ARG A 332 15.73 -15.03 19.58
N TRP A 333 17.07 -15.18 19.64
CA TRP A 333 17.75 -16.26 20.35
C TRP A 333 18.48 -15.73 21.60
N PRO A 334 18.55 -16.47 22.72
CA PRO A 334 19.26 -16.03 23.93
C PRO A 334 20.75 -15.76 23.71
N GLU A 335 21.26 -14.70 24.33
CA GLU A 335 22.67 -14.33 24.30
C GLU A 335 23.50 -15.29 25.18
N SER A 336 24.52 -15.92 24.61
CA SER A 336 25.53 -16.65 25.38
C SER A 336 26.92 -16.49 24.73
N ALA A 337 27.95 -16.35 25.58
CA ALA A 337 29.31 -16.00 25.11
C ALA A 337 29.90 -17.02 24.11
N PHE A 338 29.49 -18.29 24.19
CA PHE A 338 29.89 -19.35 23.27
C PHE A 338 29.42 -19.10 21.81
N ILE A 339 28.31 -18.35 21.63
CA ILE A 339 27.68 -18.09 20.33
C ILE A 339 28.33 -16.87 19.61
N HIS A 340 29.38 -16.25 20.19
CA HIS A 340 29.95 -14.99 19.69
C HIS A 340 31.38 -15.06 19.13
N ARG A 341 31.94 -16.26 18.88
CA ARG A 341 33.22 -16.38 18.15
C ARG A 341 33.05 -16.01 16.67
N GLU A 342 33.40 -14.76 16.33
CA GLU A 342 33.28 -14.22 14.97
C GLU A 342 34.35 -14.80 14.03
N TYR A 343 33.94 -15.16 12.82
CA TYR A 343 34.82 -15.46 11.71
C TYR A 343 34.55 -14.43 10.60
N ALA A 344 35.61 -13.99 9.92
CA ALA A 344 35.52 -13.00 8.85
C ALA A 344 35.90 -13.65 7.53
N LEU A 345 34.97 -13.70 6.58
CA LEU A 345 35.25 -14.15 5.21
C LEU A 345 34.74 -13.08 4.24
N GLY A 346 35.68 -12.35 3.65
CA GLY A 346 35.38 -11.38 2.58
C GLY A 346 34.57 -10.15 2.98
N GLY A 347 34.59 -9.74 4.25
CA GLY A 347 33.93 -8.51 4.74
C GLY A 347 32.60 -8.76 5.47
N VAL A 348 32.02 -9.95 5.35
CA VAL A 348 30.91 -10.38 6.21
C VAL A 348 31.50 -10.96 7.49
N ARG A 349 31.10 -10.42 8.64
CA ARG A 349 31.33 -11.03 9.95
C ARG A 349 30.20 -11.99 10.23
N PHE A 350 30.51 -13.25 10.52
CA PHE A 350 29.52 -14.24 10.88
C PHE A 350 30.06 -15.19 11.94
N THR A 351 29.19 -15.65 12.84
CA THR A 351 29.53 -16.74 13.74
C THR A 351 29.12 -18.05 13.06
N MET A 352 30.05 -19.00 12.91
CA MET A 352 29.73 -20.35 12.42
C MET A 352 28.56 -20.98 13.19
N CYS A 353 28.53 -20.82 14.52
CA CYS A 353 27.41 -21.29 15.34
C CYS A 353 26.07 -20.63 14.96
N LYS A 354 26.03 -19.32 14.67
CA LYS A 354 24.79 -18.64 14.25
C LYS A 354 24.31 -19.11 12.87
N VAL A 355 25.23 -19.31 11.92
CA VAL A 355 24.91 -19.82 10.57
C VAL A 355 24.36 -21.25 10.64
N VAL A 356 25.04 -22.14 11.38
CA VAL A 356 24.60 -23.52 11.60
C VAL A 356 23.25 -23.56 12.32
N MET A 357 23.07 -22.79 13.39
CA MET A 357 21.80 -22.76 14.15
C MET A 357 20.64 -22.23 13.32
N ARG A 358 20.81 -21.14 12.55
CA ARG A 358 19.76 -20.63 11.66
C ARG A 358 19.42 -21.62 10.55
N THR A 359 20.43 -22.18 9.90
CA THR A 359 20.24 -23.19 8.84
C THR A 359 19.52 -24.42 9.37
N ALA A 360 19.94 -24.94 10.53
CA ALA A 360 19.28 -26.07 11.20
C ALA A 360 17.84 -25.73 11.60
N PHE A 361 17.57 -24.53 12.11
CA PHE A 361 16.23 -24.09 12.50
C PHE A 361 15.28 -23.97 11.31
N VAL A 362 15.72 -23.37 10.19
CA VAL A 362 14.91 -23.32 8.94
C VAL A 362 14.72 -24.71 8.35
N ALA A 363 15.75 -25.56 8.38
CA ALA A 363 15.66 -26.95 7.92
C ALA A 363 14.65 -27.77 8.75
N VAL A 364 14.71 -27.69 10.09
CA VAL A 364 13.74 -28.34 10.99
C VAL A 364 12.33 -27.81 10.75
N THR A 365 12.16 -26.50 10.59
CA THR A 365 10.85 -25.89 10.27
C THR A 365 10.30 -26.41 8.94
N THR A 366 11.16 -26.50 7.92
CA THR A 366 10.80 -27.05 6.59
C THR A 366 10.42 -28.53 6.69
N VAL A 367 11.17 -29.35 7.45
CA VAL A 367 10.84 -30.75 7.70
C VAL A 367 9.51 -30.90 8.43
N VAL A 368 9.21 -30.06 9.42
CA VAL A 368 7.91 -30.07 10.10
C VAL A 368 6.77 -29.69 9.15
N SER A 369 6.95 -28.68 8.27
CA SER A 369 5.98 -28.36 7.21
C SER A 369 5.77 -29.53 6.22
N LEU A 370 6.81 -30.29 5.91
CA LEU A 370 6.73 -31.47 5.04
C LEU A 370 5.99 -32.64 5.70
N VAL A 371 6.12 -32.83 7.02
CA VAL A 371 5.43 -33.88 7.79
C VAL A 371 3.98 -33.50 8.07
N LEU A 372 3.68 -32.20 8.27
CA LEU A 372 2.36 -31.68 8.62
C LEU A 372 1.84 -30.63 7.62
N PRO A 373 1.66 -30.95 6.32
CA PRO A 373 1.27 -30.00 5.27
C PRO A 373 -0.22 -29.59 5.32
N PHE A 374 -0.80 -29.48 6.52
CA PHE A 374 -2.22 -29.32 6.78
C PHE A 374 -2.55 -27.86 7.15
N PHE A 375 -2.61 -26.97 6.16
CA PHE A 375 -2.78 -25.51 6.34
C PHE A 375 -3.76 -25.12 7.47
N ASN A 376 -5.03 -25.53 7.38
CA ASN A 376 -6.04 -25.20 8.40
C ASN A 376 -5.78 -25.84 9.78
N ALA A 377 -5.11 -26.99 9.85
CA ALA A 377 -4.85 -27.64 11.14
C ALA A 377 -3.66 -26.98 11.85
N VAL A 378 -2.66 -26.53 11.08
CA VAL A 378 -1.59 -25.68 11.61
C VAL A 378 -2.19 -24.37 12.12
N LEU A 379 -2.94 -23.62 11.29
CA LEU A 379 -3.58 -22.36 11.70
C LEU A 379 -4.51 -22.51 12.92
N GLY A 380 -5.28 -23.59 13.00
CA GLY A 380 -6.15 -23.87 14.15
C GLY A 380 -5.37 -24.08 15.46
N LEU A 381 -4.22 -24.77 15.38
CA LEU A 381 -3.31 -24.95 16.50
C LEU A 381 -2.59 -23.65 16.89
N LEU A 382 -2.18 -22.82 15.91
CA LEU A 382 -1.61 -21.49 16.16
C LEU A 382 -2.62 -20.59 16.89
N GLY A 383 -3.88 -20.61 16.47
CA GLY A 383 -4.96 -19.89 17.14
C GLY A 383 -5.13 -20.33 18.58
N ALA A 384 -5.13 -21.64 18.86
CA ALA A 384 -5.19 -22.15 20.23
C ALA A 384 -3.99 -21.72 21.10
N VAL A 385 -2.77 -21.79 20.56
CA VAL A 385 -1.52 -21.43 21.27
C VAL A 385 -1.40 -19.92 21.48
N ALA A 386 -2.00 -19.08 20.64
CA ALA A 386 -1.97 -17.63 20.80
C ALA A 386 -3.14 -17.07 21.62
N PHE A 387 -4.36 -17.52 21.35
CA PHE A 387 -5.59 -16.84 21.79
C PHE A 387 -5.78 -16.88 23.31
N TRP A 388 -5.81 -18.07 23.92
CA TRP A 388 -5.94 -18.10 25.38
C TRP A 388 -4.75 -17.46 26.10
N PRO A 389 -3.48 -17.89 25.93
CA PRO A 389 -2.41 -17.38 26.78
C PRO A 389 -2.08 -15.90 26.46
N LEU A 390 -1.86 -15.55 25.18
CA LEU A 390 -1.32 -14.25 24.78
C LEU A 390 -2.39 -13.19 24.50
N THR A 391 -3.56 -13.58 23.97
CA THR A 391 -4.65 -12.61 23.72
C THR A 391 -5.52 -12.38 24.96
N VAL A 392 -5.74 -13.39 25.82
CA VAL A 392 -6.70 -13.29 26.94
C VAL A 392 -6.08 -13.40 28.34
N TYR A 393 -5.40 -14.52 28.66
CA TYR A 393 -4.92 -14.84 30.00
C TYR A 393 -3.96 -13.80 30.55
N PHE A 394 -2.86 -13.52 29.85
CA PHE A 394 -1.87 -12.55 30.31
C PHE A 394 -2.46 -11.14 30.41
N PRO A 395 -3.18 -10.59 29.40
CA PRO A 395 -3.79 -9.26 29.51
C PRO A 395 -4.77 -9.14 30.67
N VAL A 396 -5.62 -10.15 30.89
CA VAL A 396 -6.57 -10.17 32.00
C VAL A 396 -5.85 -10.26 33.36
N THR A 397 -4.85 -11.13 33.49
CA THR A 397 -4.14 -11.35 34.76
C THR A 397 -3.25 -10.17 35.12
N MET A 398 -2.52 -9.60 34.15
CA MET A 398 -1.73 -8.37 34.33
C MET A 398 -2.61 -7.21 34.76
N TYR A 399 -3.78 -7.04 34.13
CA TYR A 399 -4.73 -6.00 34.51
C TYR A 399 -5.31 -6.21 35.91
N MET A 400 -5.67 -7.45 36.28
CA MET A 400 -6.16 -7.73 37.64
C MET A 400 -5.12 -7.42 38.72
N ALA A 401 -3.85 -7.75 38.45
CA ALA A 401 -2.73 -7.43 39.35
C ALA A 401 -2.53 -5.92 39.47
N GLN A 402 -2.42 -5.21 38.34
CA GLN A 402 -2.15 -3.77 38.34
C GLN A 402 -3.31 -2.93 38.89
N ALA A 403 -4.54 -3.19 38.43
CA ALA A 403 -5.73 -2.49 38.91
C ALA A 403 -6.22 -2.97 40.29
N LYS A 404 -5.47 -3.86 40.95
CA LYS A 404 -5.75 -4.43 42.29
C LYS A 404 -7.20 -4.91 42.44
N VAL A 405 -7.69 -5.63 41.43
CA VAL A 405 -9.12 -6.01 41.34
C VAL A 405 -9.45 -6.99 42.47
N GLN A 406 -10.35 -6.59 43.37
CA GLN A 406 -10.76 -7.40 44.52
C GLN A 406 -11.35 -8.75 44.08
N ARG A 407 -10.83 -9.84 44.64
CA ARG A 407 -11.34 -11.20 44.44
C ARG A 407 -12.82 -11.28 44.82
N GLY A 408 -13.61 -12.01 44.03
CA GLY A 408 -15.06 -12.14 44.25
C GLY A 408 -15.91 -10.93 43.80
N SER A 409 -15.30 -9.78 43.46
CA SER A 409 -16.05 -8.66 42.86
C SER A 409 -16.67 -9.05 41.51
N ARG A 410 -17.79 -8.41 41.12
CA ARG A 410 -18.44 -8.65 39.80
C ARG A 410 -17.46 -8.57 38.62
N LYS A 411 -16.51 -7.63 38.69
CA LYS A 411 -15.46 -7.44 37.68
C LYS A 411 -14.46 -8.59 37.68
N TRP A 412 -14.03 -9.06 38.85
CA TRP A 412 -13.16 -10.24 38.97
C TRP A 412 -13.83 -11.50 38.42
N VAL A 413 -15.10 -11.75 38.77
CA VAL A 413 -15.87 -12.90 38.27
C VAL A 413 -16.02 -12.84 36.73
N ALA A 414 -16.35 -11.67 36.18
CA ALA A 414 -16.47 -11.50 34.73
C ALA A 414 -15.13 -11.74 33.99
N LEU A 415 -14.01 -11.23 34.54
CA LEU A 415 -12.68 -11.43 33.97
C LEU A 415 -12.24 -12.90 34.02
N GLN A 416 -12.54 -13.61 35.11
CA GLN A 416 -12.25 -15.04 35.25
C GLN A 416 -13.14 -15.90 34.36
N ALA A 417 -14.42 -15.53 34.18
CA ALA A 417 -15.32 -16.20 33.23
C ALA A 417 -14.83 -16.03 31.78
N LEU A 418 -14.36 -14.83 31.40
CA LEU A 418 -13.75 -14.58 30.09
C LEU A 418 -12.48 -15.44 29.88
N ASN A 419 -11.62 -15.51 30.88
CA ASN A 419 -10.39 -16.30 30.87
C ASN A 419 -10.69 -17.81 30.70
N ALA A 420 -11.64 -18.34 31.48
CA ALA A 420 -12.09 -19.73 31.40
C ALA A 420 -12.77 -20.06 30.05
N GLY A 421 -13.61 -19.16 29.53
CA GLY A 421 -14.23 -19.33 28.22
C GLY A 421 -13.21 -19.39 27.08
N ALA A 422 -12.22 -18.49 27.08
CA ALA A 422 -11.14 -18.48 26.10
C ALA A 422 -10.22 -19.72 26.20
N LEU A 423 -9.99 -20.23 27.42
CA LEU A 423 -9.28 -21.49 27.64
C LEU A 423 -10.04 -22.67 27.00
N VAL A 424 -11.34 -22.79 27.24
CA VAL A 424 -12.17 -23.85 26.65
C VAL A 424 -12.16 -23.78 25.13
N VAL A 425 -12.34 -22.59 24.53
CA VAL A 425 -12.26 -22.40 23.07
C VAL A 425 -10.90 -22.83 22.53
N SER A 426 -9.81 -22.47 23.20
CA SER A 426 -8.44 -22.80 22.74
C SER A 426 -8.11 -24.28 22.90
N LEU A 427 -8.50 -24.93 24.00
CA LEU A 427 -8.35 -26.37 24.19
C LEU A 427 -9.13 -27.16 23.13
N LEU A 428 -10.38 -26.77 22.88
CA LEU A 428 -11.20 -27.41 21.85
C LEU A 428 -10.60 -27.20 20.45
N ALA A 429 -10.12 -26.00 20.12
CA ALA A 429 -9.46 -25.72 18.84
C ALA A 429 -8.18 -26.54 18.64
N ALA A 430 -7.37 -26.71 19.70
CA ALA A 430 -6.20 -27.59 19.67
C ALA A 430 -6.60 -29.06 19.43
N VAL A 431 -7.61 -29.56 20.16
CA VAL A 431 -8.13 -30.94 20.00
C VAL A 431 -8.66 -31.18 18.59
N GLY A 432 -9.48 -30.27 18.05
CA GLY A 432 -10.00 -30.39 16.67
C GLY A 432 -8.88 -30.39 15.62
N SER A 433 -7.89 -29.52 15.78
CA SER A 433 -6.73 -29.43 14.88
C SER A 433 -5.87 -30.69 14.91
N VAL A 434 -5.53 -31.20 16.10
CA VAL A 434 -4.76 -32.43 16.27
C VAL A 434 -5.54 -33.66 15.77
N ALA A 435 -6.85 -33.72 16.01
CA ALA A 435 -7.71 -34.80 15.53
C ALA A 435 -7.78 -34.84 13.99
N ASP A 436 -7.90 -33.69 13.31
CA ASP A 436 -7.84 -33.60 11.83
C ASP A 436 -6.48 -34.08 11.30
N MET A 437 -5.35 -33.68 11.92
CA MET A 437 -4.02 -34.16 11.55
C MET A 437 -3.90 -35.70 11.71
N VAL A 438 -4.29 -36.24 12.87
CA VAL A 438 -4.20 -37.68 13.15
C VAL A 438 -5.12 -38.48 12.22
N GLN A 439 -6.31 -37.98 11.90
CA GLN A 439 -7.22 -38.64 10.96
C GLN A 439 -6.61 -38.69 9.54
N ARG A 440 -6.00 -37.60 9.07
CA ARG A 440 -5.35 -37.55 7.75
C ARG A 440 -4.11 -38.44 7.67
N LEU A 441 -3.29 -38.49 8.72
CA LEU A 441 -2.10 -39.34 8.78
C LEU A 441 -2.43 -40.84 8.79
N ARG A 442 -3.61 -41.25 9.28
CA ARG A 442 -4.06 -42.66 9.28
C ARG A 442 -4.58 -43.17 7.92
N HIS A 443 -4.86 -42.28 6.96
CA HIS A 443 -5.40 -42.65 5.64
C HIS A 443 -4.67 -41.93 4.49
N PRO A 444 -3.41 -42.29 4.17
CA PRO A 444 -2.56 -41.55 3.24
C PRO A 444 -2.93 -41.65 1.74
N HIS A 445 -3.91 -42.47 1.35
CA HIS A 445 -4.25 -42.73 -0.06
C HIS A 445 -5.13 -41.65 -0.70
N THR A 446 -4.64 -40.41 -0.85
CA THR A 446 -5.23 -39.38 -1.76
C THR A 446 -4.20 -38.31 -2.19
N LEU A 447 -3.05 -38.71 -2.76
CA LEU A 447 -2.06 -37.79 -3.34
C LEU A 447 -1.67 -38.23 -4.77
N PRO A 448 -1.77 -37.36 -5.80
CA PRO A 448 -1.20 -37.60 -7.12
C PRO A 448 0.35 -37.62 -7.12
N SER A 449 0.91 -38.18 -8.20
CA SER A 449 2.27 -38.73 -8.28
C SER A 449 3.45 -37.75 -8.18
N ARG A 450 4.59 -38.30 -7.74
CA ARG A 450 5.93 -37.74 -7.92
C ARG A 450 6.41 -37.97 -9.35
N ASP A 451 7.07 -36.97 -9.93
CA ASP A 451 8.09 -37.14 -10.97
C ASP A 451 9.24 -36.15 -10.69
N THR A 452 10.45 -36.50 -11.12
CA THR A 452 11.70 -35.79 -10.74
C THR A 452 12.61 -35.54 -11.94
N CYS A 453 13.19 -34.34 -12.04
CA CYS A 453 14.40 -34.14 -12.85
C CYS A 453 15.30 -32.99 -12.37
N LYS A 454 16.51 -32.93 -12.94
CA LYS A 454 17.74 -32.39 -12.33
C LYS A 454 18.01 -30.91 -12.63
N PHE A 455 18.81 -30.28 -11.76
CA PHE A 455 19.34 -28.93 -11.90
C PHE A 455 20.82 -28.94 -12.34
N GLY A 456 21.28 -27.85 -12.98
CA GLY A 456 22.67 -27.62 -13.37
C GLY A 456 23.13 -26.19 -13.09
N GLU A 457 24.32 -26.11 -12.47
CA GLU A 457 25.27 -25.01 -12.24
C GLU A 457 25.48 -23.99 -13.39
N ASN A 458 26.15 -22.82 -13.27
CA ASN A 458 26.80 -22.01 -12.20
C ASN A 458 27.07 -20.60 -12.81
N ILE A 459 27.46 -19.58 -12.01
CA ILE A 459 28.46 -18.51 -12.34
C ILE A 459 28.66 -17.57 -11.12
N ASN A 460 29.83 -16.94 -11.01
CA ASN A 460 30.42 -16.42 -9.76
C ASN A 460 31.08 -15.02 -9.92
N MET A 461 31.48 -14.38 -8.80
CA MET A 461 32.42 -13.21 -8.67
C MET A 461 31.93 -11.80 -9.13
N SER A 462 32.42 -10.65 -8.59
CA SER A 462 33.16 -10.33 -7.34
C SER A 462 33.23 -8.81 -7.02
N LYS A 463 33.33 -8.50 -5.71
CA LYS A 463 33.76 -7.28 -4.94
C LYS A 463 34.43 -6.05 -5.63
N ASN A 464 34.22 -4.85 -5.03
CA ASN A 464 35.27 -4.09 -4.29
C ASN A 464 34.73 -2.89 -3.44
N SER A 465 35.51 -2.47 -2.43
CA SER A 465 35.27 -1.41 -1.41
C SER A 465 36.18 -0.17 -1.65
N ALA A 466 36.29 0.91 -0.86
CA ALA A 466 35.78 1.44 0.45
C ALA A 466 35.98 3.00 0.41
N PRO A 467 36.02 3.83 1.49
CA PRO A 467 35.55 3.74 2.90
C PRO A 467 34.53 4.87 3.27
N GLU A 468 34.29 5.09 4.57
CA GLU A 468 33.36 6.09 5.16
C GLU A 468 34.08 7.39 5.62
N ASP A 469 33.32 8.46 5.84
CA ASP A 469 33.63 9.53 6.81
C ASP A 469 32.33 10.19 7.33
N VAL A 470 32.40 10.85 8.49
CA VAL A 470 31.26 11.18 9.39
C VAL A 470 31.05 12.70 9.52
N GLU A 471 29.79 13.20 9.51
CA GLU A 471 29.43 14.33 10.39
C GLU A 471 27.91 14.60 10.63
N SER A 472 27.64 14.94 11.90
CA SER A 472 26.50 15.61 12.56
C SER A 472 25.12 15.84 11.90
N GLY A 473 24.06 15.61 12.71
CA GLY A 473 23.05 16.64 12.98
C GLY A 473 21.68 16.54 12.30
N GLU A 474 20.67 16.28 13.15
CA GLU A 474 19.22 16.48 12.97
C GLU A 474 18.44 15.64 11.92
N HIS A 475 17.30 15.13 12.39
CA HIS A 475 16.41 14.11 11.80
C HIS A 475 17.09 12.79 11.39
N GLU A 476 16.55 11.67 11.89
CA GLU A 476 17.13 10.34 11.64
C GLU A 476 16.81 9.86 10.22
N ARG A 477 17.70 10.16 9.27
CA ARG A 477 17.56 9.84 7.84
C ARG A 477 17.73 8.34 7.60
N ARG A 478 16.60 7.61 7.61
CA ARG A 478 16.53 6.14 7.49
C ARG A 478 16.27 5.62 6.07
N GLY A 479 16.16 6.48 5.07
CA GLY A 479 15.81 6.08 3.69
C GLY A 479 16.89 5.19 3.03
N THR A 480 16.46 4.27 2.17
CA THR A 480 17.32 3.35 1.41
C THR A 480 16.99 3.41 -0.08
N VAL A 481 17.79 2.74 -0.92
CA VAL A 481 17.48 2.52 -2.35
C VAL A 481 16.02 2.11 -2.54
N TRP A 482 15.54 1.18 -1.72
CA TRP A 482 14.19 0.64 -1.84
C TRP A 482 13.10 1.57 -1.33
N THR A 483 13.29 2.30 -0.22
CA THR A 483 12.26 3.26 0.23
C THR A 483 12.15 4.43 -0.74
N ALA A 484 13.26 4.91 -1.29
CA ALA A 484 13.23 5.89 -2.38
C ALA A 484 12.62 5.30 -3.66
N THR A 485 12.90 4.03 -3.99
CA THR A 485 12.22 3.34 -5.11
C THR A 485 10.70 3.34 -4.88
N ALA A 486 10.23 2.96 -3.70
CA ALA A 486 8.81 2.97 -3.35
C ALA A 486 8.22 4.39 -3.45
N HIS A 487 8.90 5.41 -2.91
CA HIS A 487 8.46 6.80 -3.02
C HIS A 487 8.37 7.29 -4.47
N ILE A 488 9.35 6.97 -5.32
CA ILE A 488 9.30 7.26 -6.77
C ILE A 488 8.10 6.57 -7.39
N VAL A 489 7.93 5.26 -7.18
CA VAL A 489 6.81 4.50 -7.76
C VAL A 489 5.45 5.06 -7.28
N THR A 490 5.30 5.44 -6.01
CA THR A 490 4.07 6.07 -5.51
C THR A 490 3.85 7.51 -6.00
N ALA A 491 4.92 8.26 -6.31
CA ALA A 491 4.82 9.61 -6.87
C ALA A 491 4.44 9.56 -8.36
N VAL A 492 4.98 8.58 -9.10
CA VAL A 492 4.74 8.40 -10.53
C VAL A 492 3.40 7.69 -10.78
N ILE A 493 3.10 6.57 -10.10
CA ILE A 493 1.82 5.83 -10.25
C ILE A 493 0.68 6.59 -9.56
N GLY A 494 0.17 7.58 -10.28
CA GLY A 494 -1.02 8.36 -9.99
C GLY A 494 -1.92 8.50 -11.24
N SER A 495 -2.73 9.55 -11.31
CA SER A 495 -3.76 9.70 -12.35
C SER A 495 -3.24 9.78 -13.79
N GLY A 496 -1.95 10.05 -14.01
CA GLY A 496 -1.33 10.00 -15.33
C GLY A 496 -1.44 8.63 -16.01
N VAL A 497 -1.51 7.54 -15.25
CA VAL A 497 -1.65 6.17 -15.78
C VAL A 497 -2.96 5.95 -16.56
N LEU A 498 -4.01 6.71 -16.21
CA LEU A 498 -5.35 6.58 -16.79
C LEU A 498 -5.41 6.96 -18.27
N ALA A 499 -4.53 7.89 -18.67
CA ALA A 499 -4.43 8.44 -20.02
C ALA A 499 -3.61 7.58 -20.98
N LEU A 500 -2.90 6.56 -20.47
CA LEU A 500 -1.92 5.82 -21.26
C LEU A 500 -2.55 4.95 -22.34
N ALA A 501 -3.72 4.37 -22.10
CA ALA A 501 -4.46 3.60 -23.11
C ALA A 501 -4.82 4.47 -24.32
N TRP A 502 -5.41 5.65 -24.08
CA TRP A 502 -5.68 6.64 -25.14
C TRP A 502 -4.40 7.14 -25.81
N SER A 503 -3.32 7.37 -25.05
CA SER A 503 -2.07 7.90 -25.58
C SER A 503 -1.37 6.89 -26.50
N VAL A 504 -1.32 5.62 -26.10
CA VAL A 504 -0.87 4.52 -26.98
C VAL A 504 -1.83 4.37 -28.17
N ALA A 505 -3.14 4.56 -27.99
CA ALA A 505 -4.08 4.51 -29.09
C ALA A 505 -3.88 5.60 -30.14
N GLN A 506 -3.55 6.84 -29.75
CA GLN A 506 -3.27 7.92 -30.71
C GLN A 506 -1.92 7.73 -31.44
N LEU A 507 -0.93 7.14 -30.76
CA LEU A 507 0.43 6.92 -31.31
C LEU A 507 0.56 5.60 -32.10
N GLY A 508 -0.22 4.59 -31.76
CA GLY A 508 -0.17 3.25 -32.35
C GLY A 508 0.83 2.30 -31.69
N TRP A 509 0.77 1.03 -32.13
CA TRP A 509 1.50 -0.10 -31.54
C TRP A 509 3.02 0.04 -31.47
N VAL A 510 3.63 0.87 -32.32
CA VAL A 510 5.09 1.09 -32.36
C VAL A 510 5.48 2.39 -31.66
N ALA A 511 4.91 3.52 -32.06
CA ALA A 511 5.30 4.82 -31.52
C ALA A 511 4.85 5.02 -30.06
N GLY A 512 3.75 4.40 -29.62
CA GLY A 512 3.27 4.48 -28.24
C GLY A 512 4.27 3.91 -27.22
N PRO A 513 4.63 2.61 -27.32
CA PRO A 513 5.62 1.99 -26.43
C PRO A 513 7.02 2.62 -26.55
N LEU A 514 7.44 3.02 -27.75
CA LEU A 514 8.72 3.72 -27.94
C LEU A 514 8.72 5.11 -27.29
N ALA A 515 7.61 5.86 -27.34
CA ALA A 515 7.49 7.13 -26.62
C ALA A 515 7.54 6.89 -25.10
N LEU A 516 6.80 5.91 -24.57
CA LEU A 516 6.85 5.55 -23.15
C LEU A 516 8.28 5.22 -22.68
N ALA A 517 9.02 4.42 -23.45
CA ALA A 517 10.41 4.09 -23.15
C ALA A 517 11.37 5.29 -23.33
N GLY A 518 11.14 6.14 -24.35
CA GLY A 518 11.94 7.33 -24.61
C GLY A 518 11.83 8.37 -23.50
N PHE A 519 10.61 8.71 -23.08
CA PHE A 519 10.37 9.59 -21.94
C PHE A 519 10.96 9.00 -20.64
N ALA A 520 10.79 7.69 -20.38
CA ALA A 520 11.44 7.03 -19.26
C ALA A 520 12.97 7.15 -19.28
N CYS A 521 13.60 6.98 -20.45
CA CYS A 521 15.06 7.11 -20.60
C CYS A 521 15.55 8.55 -20.35
N VAL A 522 14.85 9.56 -20.88
CA VAL A 522 15.19 10.97 -20.63
C VAL A 522 15.01 11.31 -19.16
N THR A 523 13.86 10.99 -18.57
CA THR A 523 13.57 11.23 -17.15
C THR A 523 14.55 10.51 -16.23
N TYR A 524 14.94 9.26 -16.54
CA TYR A 524 15.98 8.56 -15.78
C TYR A 524 17.32 9.28 -15.89
N TYR A 525 17.77 9.60 -17.11
CA TYR A 525 19.04 10.28 -17.34
C TYR A 525 19.11 11.60 -16.55
N THR A 526 18.11 12.46 -16.69
CA THR A 526 18.08 13.77 -16.00
C THR A 526 17.88 13.63 -14.50
N SER A 527 17.15 12.62 -14.03
CA SER A 527 17.07 12.27 -12.60
C SER A 527 18.44 11.89 -12.02
N THR A 528 19.30 11.21 -12.79
CA THR A 528 20.69 10.94 -12.34
C THR A 528 21.54 12.21 -12.25
N LEU A 529 21.27 13.21 -13.09
CA LEU A 529 21.92 14.53 -13.00
C LEU A 529 21.41 15.31 -11.78
N LEU A 530 20.09 15.37 -11.60
CA LEU A 530 19.45 16.04 -10.46
C LEU A 530 19.89 15.43 -9.12
N ALA A 531 20.05 14.11 -9.06
CA ALA A 531 20.52 13.42 -7.87
C ALA A 531 21.95 13.83 -7.43
N ASN A 532 22.78 14.34 -8.35
CA ASN A 532 24.07 14.94 -8.00
C ASN A 532 23.92 16.37 -7.44
N ALA A 533 22.90 17.13 -7.81
CA ALA A 533 22.68 18.51 -7.37
C ALA A 533 22.14 18.61 -5.92
N TYR A 534 21.81 17.49 -5.28
CA TYR A 534 21.41 17.41 -3.86
C TYR A 534 22.45 18.01 -2.90
N ARG A 535 23.76 17.92 -3.24
CA ARG A 535 24.83 18.55 -2.47
C ARG A 535 25.57 19.57 -3.33
N ALA A 536 25.99 20.67 -2.72
CA ALA A 536 26.73 21.75 -3.38
C ALA A 536 27.90 22.30 -2.54
N PRO A 537 29.05 22.65 -3.15
CA PRO A 537 29.34 22.60 -4.59
C PRO A 537 29.68 21.19 -5.09
N ASP A 538 30.16 20.30 -4.22
CA ASP A 538 30.50 18.90 -4.54
C ASP A 538 29.30 17.95 -4.33
N PRO A 539 29.05 16.97 -5.23
CA PRO A 539 27.91 16.06 -5.16
C PRO A 539 27.94 15.03 -4.00
N VAL A 540 29.04 14.92 -3.25
CA VAL A 540 29.22 13.97 -2.13
C VAL A 540 29.55 14.71 -0.83
N THR A 541 30.48 15.66 -0.85
CA THR A 541 30.95 16.38 0.36
C THR A 541 30.27 17.74 0.56
N GLY A 542 29.55 18.25 -0.44
CA GLY A 542 28.87 19.54 -0.38
C GLY A 542 27.75 19.64 0.65
N ALA A 543 27.36 20.87 0.96
CA ALA A 543 26.21 21.21 1.78
C ALA A 543 24.90 20.73 1.14
N ARG A 544 23.96 20.25 1.98
CA ARG A 544 22.69 19.64 1.56
C ARG A 544 21.66 20.69 1.10
N ASN A 545 21.11 20.51 -0.09
CA ASN A 545 19.92 21.19 -0.58
C ASN A 545 18.69 20.36 -0.22
N ARG A 546 17.82 20.85 0.67
CA ARG A 546 16.66 20.08 1.17
C ARG A 546 15.45 20.12 0.23
N THR A 547 15.36 21.12 -0.64
CA THR A 547 14.30 21.23 -1.65
C THR A 547 14.87 21.44 -3.05
N TYR A 548 14.09 21.10 -4.08
CA TYR A 548 14.43 21.31 -5.48
C TYR A 548 14.88 22.76 -5.76
N MET A 549 14.13 23.73 -5.24
CA MET A 549 14.39 25.16 -5.45
C MET A 549 15.63 25.66 -4.68
N ASP A 550 16.02 24.99 -3.59
CA ASP A 550 17.31 25.26 -2.93
C ASP A 550 18.49 24.76 -3.78
N ALA A 551 18.36 23.59 -4.42
CA ALA A 551 19.38 23.08 -5.34
C ALA A 551 19.58 24.02 -6.53
N VAL A 552 18.49 24.53 -7.11
CA VAL A 552 18.55 25.56 -8.17
C VAL A 552 19.24 26.83 -7.66
N ARG A 553 18.94 27.30 -6.44
CA ARG A 553 19.57 28.49 -5.85
C ARG A 553 21.07 28.31 -5.57
N SER A 554 21.51 27.10 -5.27
CA SER A 554 22.92 26.77 -5.00
C SER A 554 23.80 26.69 -6.26
N TYR A 555 23.19 26.56 -7.45
CA TYR A 555 23.92 26.36 -8.71
C TYR A 555 23.65 27.40 -9.80
N LEU A 556 22.48 28.05 -9.80
CA LEU A 556 21.98 28.86 -10.91
C LEU A 556 21.63 30.30 -10.47
N SER A 557 21.38 31.17 -11.43
CA SER A 557 21.16 32.60 -11.17
C SER A 557 19.81 32.88 -10.48
N PRO A 558 19.65 34.03 -9.78
CA PRO A 558 18.36 34.42 -9.19
C PRO A 558 17.20 34.48 -10.19
N ARG A 559 17.49 34.76 -11.48
CA ARG A 559 16.49 34.70 -12.56
C ARG A 559 16.01 33.28 -12.82
N GLU A 560 16.92 32.29 -12.79
CA GLU A 560 16.60 30.87 -12.94
C GLU A 560 15.84 30.32 -11.72
N VAL A 561 16.18 30.75 -10.51
CA VAL A 561 15.40 30.44 -9.30
C VAL A 561 13.95 30.95 -9.43
N PHE A 562 13.76 32.16 -9.94
CA PHE A 562 12.43 32.73 -10.18
C PHE A 562 11.64 31.95 -11.25
N MET A 563 12.29 31.60 -12.37
CA MET A 563 11.66 30.76 -13.41
C MET A 563 11.32 29.35 -12.90
N CYS A 564 12.17 28.76 -12.05
CA CYS A 564 11.89 27.48 -11.39
C CYS A 564 10.67 27.58 -10.48
N GLY A 565 10.57 28.65 -9.69
CA GLY A 565 9.40 28.93 -8.86
C GLY A 565 8.11 29.02 -9.69
N ILE A 566 8.13 29.74 -10.82
CA ILE A 566 6.97 29.81 -11.72
C ILE A 566 6.61 28.41 -12.23
N ALA A 567 7.56 27.66 -12.79
CA ALA A 567 7.29 26.33 -13.34
C ALA A 567 6.73 25.36 -12.28
N GLN A 568 7.33 25.34 -11.09
CA GLN A 568 6.91 24.47 -10.00
C GLN A 568 5.53 24.86 -9.46
N TYR A 569 5.26 26.13 -9.15
CA TYR A 569 3.93 26.53 -8.63
C TYR A 569 2.82 26.41 -9.68
N VAL A 570 3.10 26.65 -10.97
CA VAL A 570 2.14 26.40 -12.06
C VAL A 570 1.84 24.91 -12.17
N ASN A 571 2.84 24.03 -12.11
CA ASN A 571 2.63 22.59 -12.16
C ASN A 571 1.85 22.08 -10.93
N LEU A 572 2.21 22.55 -9.73
CA LEU A 572 1.52 22.15 -8.49
C LEU A 572 0.04 22.55 -8.54
N TRP A 573 -0.26 23.80 -8.90
CA TRP A 573 -1.64 24.29 -8.98
C TRP A 573 -2.43 23.65 -10.14
N GLY A 574 -1.81 23.51 -11.30
CA GLY A 574 -2.43 22.85 -12.46
C GLY A 574 -2.72 21.37 -12.19
N THR A 575 -1.90 20.68 -11.40
CA THR A 575 -2.17 19.29 -10.97
C THR A 575 -3.40 19.21 -10.07
N MET A 576 -3.64 20.20 -9.20
CA MET A 576 -4.89 20.30 -8.42
C MET A 576 -6.14 20.51 -9.31
N VAL A 577 -6.01 21.29 -10.40
CA VAL A 577 -7.06 21.41 -11.43
C VAL A 577 -7.32 20.04 -12.08
N GLY A 578 -6.26 19.36 -12.53
CA GLY A 578 -6.35 18.02 -13.14
C GLY A 578 -7.00 16.99 -12.22
N TYR A 579 -6.68 16.98 -10.92
CA TYR A 579 -7.30 16.10 -9.93
C TYR A 579 -8.79 16.40 -9.73
N THR A 580 -9.19 17.67 -9.74
CA THR A 580 -10.61 18.08 -9.64
C THR A 580 -11.42 17.58 -10.84
N ILE A 581 -10.86 17.69 -12.04
CA ILE A 581 -11.45 17.13 -13.29
C ILE A 581 -11.54 15.60 -13.20
N THR A 582 -10.44 14.93 -12.83
CA THR A 582 -10.34 13.46 -12.80
C THR A 582 -11.31 12.84 -11.78
N ALA A 583 -11.39 13.39 -10.57
CA ALA A 583 -12.32 12.92 -9.54
C ALA A 583 -13.78 13.10 -9.99
N THR A 584 -14.08 14.19 -10.70
CA THR A 584 -15.41 14.45 -11.25
C THR A 584 -15.77 13.44 -12.33
N ILE A 585 -14.88 13.18 -13.29
CA ILE A 585 -15.07 12.15 -14.33
C ILE A 585 -15.34 10.79 -13.68
N SER A 586 -14.63 10.46 -12.60
CA SER A 586 -14.81 9.21 -11.85
C SER A 586 -16.18 9.12 -11.16
N MET A 587 -16.65 10.22 -10.55
CA MET A 587 -18.00 10.29 -9.96
C MET A 587 -19.12 10.24 -11.02
N VAL A 588 -18.91 10.86 -12.18
CA VAL A 588 -19.83 10.74 -13.33
C VAL A 588 -19.88 9.29 -13.82
N ALA A 589 -18.73 8.62 -13.92
CA ALA A 589 -18.65 7.21 -14.32
C ALA A 589 -19.44 6.30 -13.38
N ILE A 590 -19.27 6.44 -12.06
CA ILE A 590 -20.04 5.71 -11.03
C ILE A 590 -21.55 6.00 -11.15
N ARG A 591 -21.94 7.24 -11.44
CA ARG A 591 -23.36 7.58 -11.59
C ARG A 591 -23.95 7.02 -12.88
N LYS A 592 -23.18 7.03 -13.98
CA LYS A 592 -23.57 6.48 -15.29
C LYS A 592 -23.67 4.95 -15.24
N SER A 593 -22.70 4.26 -14.65
CA SER A 593 -22.71 2.80 -14.45
C SER A 593 -23.91 2.34 -13.61
N ASN A 594 -24.17 2.97 -12.46
CA ASN A 594 -25.31 2.64 -11.60
C ASN A 594 -26.66 2.95 -12.27
N CYS A 595 -26.76 4.04 -13.04
CA CYS A 595 -27.96 4.35 -13.81
C CYS A 595 -28.21 3.30 -14.91
N LEU A 596 -27.18 2.95 -15.68
CA LEU A 596 -27.27 1.92 -16.72
C LEU A 596 -27.59 0.53 -16.12
N HIS A 597 -27.02 0.17 -14.98
CA HIS A 597 -27.38 -1.06 -14.27
C HIS A 597 -28.85 -1.06 -13.82
N ARG A 598 -29.35 0.07 -13.29
CA ARG A 598 -30.72 0.19 -12.77
C ARG A 598 -31.81 0.20 -13.86
N TYR A 599 -31.51 0.66 -15.07
CA TYR A 599 -32.49 0.80 -16.16
C TYR A 599 -32.22 -0.09 -17.38
N GLY A 600 -31.02 -0.64 -17.55
CA GLY A 600 -30.63 -1.46 -18.70
C GLY A 600 -31.06 -2.93 -18.63
N GLY A 601 -31.54 -3.40 -17.46
CA GLY A 601 -31.95 -4.79 -17.25
C GLY A 601 -33.29 -5.21 -17.89
N GLY A 602 -34.01 -4.31 -18.56
CA GLY A 602 -35.30 -4.63 -19.18
C GLY A 602 -35.61 -3.76 -20.40
N ALA A 603 -35.53 -4.36 -21.59
CA ALA A 603 -36.17 -3.98 -22.88
C ALA A 603 -36.16 -2.49 -23.35
N ALA A 604 -35.40 -1.59 -22.72
CA ALA A 604 -35.38 -0.16 -23.01
C ALA A 604 -34.12 0.28 -23.78
N GLY A 605 -33.89 -0.33 -24.95
CA GLY A 605 -32.84 0.09 -25.88
C GLY A 605 -33.00 1.56 -26.29
N ALA A 606 -31.86 2.29 -26.41
CA ALA A 606 -31.74 3.72 -26.70
C ALA A 606 -32.40 4.73 -25.71
N GLY A 607 -33.54 4.40 -25.10
CA GLY A 607 -34.23 5.30 -24.15
C GLY A 607 -33.56 5.40 -22.77
N ALA A 608 -32.91 4.34 -22.31
CA ALA A 608 -32.22 4.33 -21.01
C ALA A 608 -30.93 5.17 -21.02
N THR A 609 -30.17 5.16 -22.12
CA THR A 609 -28.91 5.91 -22.27
C THR A 609 -29.13 7.42 -22.14
N GLY A 610 -30.09 7.99 -22.89
CA GLY A 610 -30.38 9.44 -22.82
C GLY A 610 -30.94 9.90 -21.47
N ARG A 611 -31.52 8.99 -20.66
CA ARG A 611 -31.93 9.30 -19.27
C ARG A 611 -30.74 9.35 -18.30
N CYS A 612 -29.67 8.61 -18.59
CA CYS A 612 -28.49 8.51 -17.73
C CYS A 612 -27.41 9.57 -18.01
N GLU A 613 -27.55 10.37 -19.08
CA GLU A 613 -26.59 11.43 -19.46
C GLU A 613 -26.84 12.78 -18.75
N ASN A 614 -28.00 12.95 -18.09
CA ASN A 614 -28.32 14.16 -17.32
C ASN A 614 -27.63 14.19 -15.93
N THR A 615 -26.31 14.05 -15.90
CA THR A 615 -25.48 14.27 -14.69
C THR A 615 -24.73 15.60 -14.79
N SER A 616 -25.06 16.56 -13.91
CA SER A 616 -24.30 17.80 -13.83
C SER A 616 -22.91 17.54 -13.21
N ALA A 617 -21.88 17.45 -14.06
CA ALA A 617 -20.50 17.36 -13.62
C ALA A 617 -20.08 18.60 -12.80
N THR A 618 -20.62 19.79 -13.08
CA THR A 618 -20.46 21.01 -12.26
C THR A 618 -20.83 20.77 -10.78
N VAL A 619 -21.93 20.07 -10.48
CA VAL A 619 -22.33 19.76 -9.09
C VAL A 619 -21.36 18.79 -8.43
N LEU A 620 -20.83 17.82 -9.17
CA LEU A 620 -19.85 16.86 -8.66
C LEU A 620 -18.47 17.52 -8.44
N MET A 621 -18.05 18.47 -9.30
CA MET A 621 -16.89 19.32 -9.05
C MET A 621 -17.03 20.10 -7.74
N LEU A 622 -18.19 20.72 -7.49
CA LEU A 622 -18.47 21.42 -6.24
C LEU A 622 -18.40 20.47 -5.04
N ALA A 623 -18.98 19.27 -5.13
CA ALA A 623 -18.95 18.28 -4.06
C ALA A 623 -17.51 17.87 -3.68
N PHE A 624 -16.65 17.55 -4.67
CA PHE A 624 -15.23 17.29 -4.42
C PHE A 624 -14.52 18.52 -3.82
N SER A 625 -14.83 19.71 -4.33
CA SER A 625 -14.21 20.96 -3.88
C SER A 625 -14.58 21.33 -2.45
N ILE A 626 -15.81 21.05 -2.00
CA ILE A 626 -16.22 21.22 -0.60
C ILE A 626 -15.39 20.31 0.32
N VAL A 627 -15.17 19.06 -0.07
CA VAL A 627 -14.27 18.15 0.66
C VAL A 627 -12.84 18.72 0.70
N GLN A 628 -12.33 19.25 -0.41
CA GLN A 628 -11.00 19.88 -0.42
C GLN A 628 -10.92 21.14 0.44
N VAL A 629 -11.93 22.01 0.45
CA VAL A 629 -11.96 23.19 1.35
C VAL A 629 -11.84 22.73 2.80
N VAL A 630 -12.58 21.71 3.22
CA VAL A 630 -12.52 21.18 4.60
C VAL A 630 -11.13 20.60 4.92
N LEU A 631 -10.59 19.74 4.05
CA LEU A 631 -9.28 19.12 4.28
C LEU A 631 -8.12 20.12 4.22
N SER A 632 -8.23 21.16 3.39
CA SER A 632 -7.23 22.22 3.29
C SER A 632 -7.10 23.03 4.58
N GLN A 633 -8.05 22.98 5.51
CA GLN A 633 -7.91 23.68 6.80
C GLN A 633 -6.99 22.98 7.80
N PHE A 634 -6.52 21.75 7.52
CA PHE A 634 -5.55 21.10 8.40
C PHE A 634 -4.17 21.81 8.38
N PRO A 635 -3.48 21.98 9.52
CA PRO A 635 -2.34 22.89 9.62
C PRO A 635 -1.13 22.56 8.73
N GLY A 636 -0.95 21.28 8.37
CA GLY A 636 0.14 20.80 7.52
C GLY A 636 0.07 19.30 7.26
N LEU A 637 0.97 18.81 6.40
CA LEU A 637 0.99 17.40 5.93
C LEU A 637 1.08 16.38 7.07
N GLU A 638 1.78 16.71 8.17
CA GLU A 638 1.93 15.85 9.35
C GLU A 638 0.57 15.37 9.93
N HIS A 639 -0.45 16.23 9.90
CA HIS A 639 -1.80 15.93 10.38
C HIS A 639 -2.62 15.05 9.42
N ILE A 640 -2.19 14.91 8.17
CA ILE A 640 -2.85 14.16 7.10
C ILE A 640 -1.92 13.09 6.48
N THR A 641 -0.84 12.72 7.17
CA THR A 641 0.12 11.68 6.75
C THR A 641 -0.54 10.34 6.43
N TRP A 642 -1.55 9.94 7.22
CA TRP A 642 -2.35 8.75 6.97
C TRP A 642 -3.05 8.77 5.61
N LEU A 643 -3.48 9.96 5.15
CA LEU A 643 -4.18 10.16 3.89
C LEU A 643 -3.24 9.95 2.69
N SER A 644 -1.93 10.21 2.85
CA SER A 644 -0.92 9.91 1.82
C SER A 644 -0.68 8.40 1.66
N VAL A 645 -0.72 7.64 2.77
CA VAL A 645 -0.63 6.16 2.73
C VAL A 645 -1.87 5.57 2.08
N VAL A 646 -3.07 6.04 2.46
CA VAL A 646 -4.33 5.64 1.79
C VAL A 646 -4.27 5.99 0.30
N ALA A 647 -3.80 7.18 -0.07
CA ALA A 647 -3.69 7.58 -1.46
C ALA A 647 -2.80 6.64 -2.28
N ALA A 648 -1.62 6.27 -1.76
CA ALA A 648 -0.73 5.31 -2.42
C ALA A 648 -1.36 3.91 -2.58
N VAL A 649 -2.03 3.37 -1.56
CA VAL A 649 -2.71 2.06 -1.67
C VAL A 649 -3.84 2.13 -2.70
N MET A 650 -4.62 3.21 -2.69
CA MET A 650 -5.69 3.43 -3.66
C MET A 650 -5.16 3.61 -5.09
N SER A 651 -3.97 4.21 -5.28
CA SER A 651 -3.41 4.44 -6.62
C SER A 651 -3.04 3.14 -7.33
N PHE A 652 -2.42 2.20 -6.62
CA PHE A 652 -2.22 0.84 -7.12
C PHE A 652 -3.55 0.12 -7.35
N ALA A 653 -4.51 0.22 -6.42
CA ALA A 653 -5.77 -0.51 -6.50
C ALA A 653 -6.54 -0.24 -7.81
N TYR A 654 -6.80 1.03 -8.15
CA TYR A 654 -7.52 1.33 -9.40
C TYR A 654 -6.67 1.01 -10.64
N SER A 655 -5.35 1.16 -10.57
CA SER A 655 -4.47 0.92 -11.71
C SER A 655 -4.38 -0.57 -12.08
N PHE A 656 -4.29 -1.45 -11.07
CA PHE A 656 -4.35 -2.90 -11.27
C PHE A 656 -5.74 -3.38 -11.70
N ILE A 657 -6.83 -2.79 -11.18
CA ILE A 657 -8.18 -3.11 -11.66
C ILE A 657 -8.33 -2.67 -13.13
N GLY A 658 -7.90 -1.48 -13.50
CA GLY A 658 -7.94 -0.97 -14.88
C GLY A 658 -7.12 -1.82 -15.85
N LEU A 659 -5.89 -2.18 -15.48
CA LEU A 659 -5.06 -3.14 -16.23
C LEU A 659 -5.78 -4.49 -16.40
N GLY A 660 -6.26 -5.04 -15.29
CA GLY A 660 -6.87 -6.36 -15.24
C GLY A 660 -8.15 -6.49 -16.05
N LEU A 661 -9.02 -5.49 -15.95
CA LEU A 661 -10.23 -5.39 -16.76
C LEU A 661 -9.90 -5.22 -18.25
N SER A 662 -8.85 -4.45 -18.59
CA SER A 662 -8.41 -4.32 -19.98
C SER A 662 -7.87 -5.65 -20.53
N VAL A 663 -7.04 -6.38 -19.78
CA VAL A 663 -6.57 -7.72 -20.17
C VAL A 663 -7.74 -8.69 -20.32
N ALA A 664 -8.67 -8.74 -19.36
CA ALA A 664 -9.86 -9.58 -19.46
C ALA A 664 -10.73 -9.24 -20.68
N ARG A 665 -10.87 -7.94 -20.99
CA ARG A 665 -11.62 -7.47 -22.16
C ARG A 665 -10.93 -7.85 -23.48
N TRP A 666 -9.61 -7.68 -23.57
CA TRP A 666 -8.81 -8.10 -24.72
C TRP A 666 -8.92 -9.61 -24.97
N VAL A 667 -8.78 -10.43 -23.92
CA VAL A 667 -8.98 -11.89 -24.00
C VAL A 667 -10.41 -12.24 -24.43
N SER A 668 -11.43 -11.51 -23.96
CA SER A 668 -12.83 -11.73 -24.39
C SER A 668 -13.09 -11.47 -25.87
N HIS A 669 -12.21 -10.74 -26.56
CA HIS A 669 -12.22 -10.53 -28.02
C HIS A 669 -11.33 -11.53 -28.78
N GLY A 670 -10.98 -12.67 -28.18
CA GLY A 670 -10.15 -13.71 -28.80
C GLY A 670 -8.65 -13.40 -28.78
N GLY A 671 -8.20 -12.40 -28.01
CA GLY A 671 -6.78 -12.06 -27.87
C GLY A 671 -6.13 -11.43 -29.11
N HIS A 672 -6.90 -11.11 -30.16
CA HIS A 672 -6.39 -10.38 -31.31
C HIS A 672 -5.97 -8.95 -30.93
N LEU A 673 -4.88 -8.45 -31.53
CA LEU A 673 -4.39 -7.09 -31.29
C LEU A 673 -5.33 -6.08 -31.96
N SER A 674 -6.25 -5.51 -31.19
CA SER A 674 -7.09 -4.40 -31.65
C SER A 674 -6.25 -3.14 -31.95
N GLY A 675 -6.76 -2.27 -32.82
CA GLY A 675 -6.10 -1.00 -33.17
C GLY A 675 -5.14 -1.10 -34.37
N MET A 676 -4.55 0.04 -34.73
CA MET A 676 -3.75 0.22 -35.94
C MET A 676 -2.27 0.47 -35.58
N ILE A 677 -1.35 0.03 -36.45
CA ILE A 677 0.10 0.27 -36.26
C ILE A 677 0.42 1.77 -36.20
N GLN A 678 -0.30 2.60 -36.96
CA GLN A 678 -0.17 4.07 -37.01
C GLN A 678 -1.04 4.81 -35.97
N GLY A 679 -1.73 4.09 -35.08
CA GLY A 679 -2.68 4.65 -34.13
C GLY A 679 -4.01 5.07 -34.76
N ALA A 680 -4.92 5.60 -33.95
CA ALA A 680 -6.26 6.01 -34.33
C ALA A 680 -6.27 7.01 -35.50
N THR A 681 -7.19 6.84 -36.44
CA THR A 681 -7.50 7.83 -37.48
C THR A 681 -8.22 9.04 -36.88
N ALA A 682 -8.05 10.22 -37.47
CA ALA A 682 -8.80 11.43 -37.10
C ALA A 682 -9.47 12.05 -38.33
N ALA A 683 -10.48 12.91 -38.11
CA ALA A 683 -11.24 13.57 -39.17
C ALA A 683 -10.40 14.45 -40.12
N SER A 684 -9.20 14.86 -39.70
CA SER A 684 -8.24 15.57 -40.54
C SER A 684 -6.79 15.25 -40.14
N PRO A 685 -5.81 15.44 -41.05
CA PRO A 685 -4.38 15.33 -40.71
C PRO A 685 -3.96 16.28 -39.57
N SER A 686 -4.53 17.48 -39.51
CA SER A 686 -4.26 18.43 -38.42
C SER A 686 -4.78 17.93 -37.07
N LYS A 687 -5.99 17.37 -37.00
CA LYS A 687 -6.51 16.80 -35.74
C LYS A 687 -5.72 15.55 -35.32
N LYS A 688 -5.25 14.72 -36.25
CA LYS A 688 -4.33 13.60 -35.96
C LYS A 688 -3.02 14.12 -35.34
N LEU A 689 -2.44 15.18 -35.89
CA LEU A 689 -1.24 15.82 -35.33
C LEU A 689 -1.48 16.33 -33.91
N TRP A 690 -2.60 17.03 -33.65
CA TRP A 690 -2.93 17.52 -32.31
C TRP A 690 -3.13 16.37 -31.32
N ASN A 691 -3.86 15.31 -31.69
CA ASN A 691 -4.03 14.13 -30.86
C ASN A 691 -2.68 13.44 -30.50
N VAL A 692 -1.75 13.36 -31.46
CA VAL A 692 -0.38 12.84 -31.23
C VAL A 692 0.39 13.72 -30.25
N LEU A 693 0.30 15.05 -30.38
CA LEU A 693 0.96 15.98 -29.46
C LEU A 693 0.36 15.93 -28.05
N LEU A 694 -0.97 15.82 -27.91
CA LEU A 694 -1.61 15.57 -26.60
C LEU A 694 -1.15 14.23 -25.99
N ALA A 695 -1.05 13.16 -26.78
CA ALA A 695 -0.61 11.85 -26.30
C ALA A 695 0.84 11.88 -25.78
N LEU A 696 1.74 12.61 -26.45
CA LEU A 696 3.10 12.84 -25.96
C LEU A 696 3.10 13.65 -24.65
N GLY A 697 2.22 14.64 -24.52
CA GLY A 697 2.04 15.40 -23.28
C GLY A 697 1.51 14.58 -22.11
N ASN A 698 0.52 13.72 -22.35
CA ASN A 698 0.00 12.78 -21.35
C ASN A 698 1.09 11.83 -20.85
N ILE A 699 1.92 11.30 -21.77
CA ILE A 699 3.08 10.47 -21.42
C ILE A 699 4.11 11.28 -20.62
N ALA A 700 4.38 12.53 -21.02
CA ALA A 700 5.30 13.42 -20.30
C ALA A 700 4.85 13.65 -18.86
N PHE A 701 3.57 13.99 -18.66
CA PHE A 701 2.94 14.15 -17.35
C PHE A 701 2.99 12.86 -16.50
N ALA A 702 2.79 11.70 -17.11
CA ALA A 702 2.82 10.43 -16.41
C ALA A 702 4.20 10.11 -15.77
N TYR A 703 5.30 10.67 -16.27
CA TYR A 703 6.66 10.53 -15.72
C TYR A 703 7.10 11.69 -14.81
N THR A 704 6.21 12.65 -14.49
CA THR A 704 6.57 13.81 -13.67
C THR A 704 6.73 13.42 -12.19
N PHE A 705 7.98 13.27 -11.75
CA PHE A 705 8.35 13.21 -10.32
C PHE A 705 9.64 13.99 -9.96
N ALA A 706 10.32 14.59 -10.95
CA ALA A 706 11.60 15.27 -10.73
C ALA A 706 11.52 16.38 -9.68
N GLU A 707 10.37 17.07 -9.59
CA GLU A 707 10.10 18.15 -8.64
C GLU A 707 10.02 17.73 -7.16
N VAL A 708 9.98 16.41 -6.87
CA VAL A 708 10.05 15.85 -5.51
C VAL A 708 11.29 14.96 -5.31
N LEU A 709 12.18 14.85 -6.30
CA LEU A 709 13.34 13.95 -6.25
C LEU A 709 14.31 14.33 -5.12
N ILE A 710 14.56 15.63 -4.95
CA ILE A 710 15.49 16.16 -3.95
C ILE A 710 14.96 15.94 -2.54
N GLU A 711 13.66 16.11 -2.34
CA GLU A 711 12.92 15.89 -1.11
C GLU A 711 12.90 14.40 -0.74
N ILE A 712 12.71 13.50 -1.71
CA ILE A 712 12.88 12.05 -1.50
C ILE A 712 14.33 11.71 -1.13
N GLN A 713 15.30 12.32 -1.82
CA GLN A 713 16.73 12.11 -1.56
C GLN A 713 17.18 12.64 -0.18
N ASP A 714 16.57 13.70 0.33
CA ASP A 714 16.85 14.21 1.67
C ASP A 714 16.47 13.20 2.77
N THR A 715 15.55 12.26 2.50
CA THR A 715 15.21 11.17 3.46
C THR A 715 16.28 10.07 3.56
N LEU A 716 17.21 9.98 2.59
CA LEU A 716 18.15 8.85 2.46
C LEU A 716 19.25 8.83 3.53
N LYS A 717 19.65 7.63 3.93
CA LYS A 717 20.85 7.39 4.76
C LYS A 717 22.08 8.03 4.10
N PRO A 718 23.00 8.63 4.88
CA PRO A 718 24.19 9.29 4.33
C PRO A 718 25.22 8.32 3.72
N SER A 719 25.22 7.06 4.14
CA SER A 719 26.10 6.00 3.60
C SER A 719 25.28 4.84 3.02
N PRO A 720 25.55 4.39 1.78
CA PRO A 720 26.44 5.02 0.79
C PRO A 720 25.88 6.36 0.28
N PRO A 721 26.72 7.23 -0.32
CA PRO A 721 26.37 8.60 -0.71
C PRO A 721 25.00 8.72 -1.38
N GLU A 722 24.24 9.75 -1.00
CA GLU A 722 22.80 9.79 -1.27
C GLU A 722 22.50 9.84 -2.77
N ASN A 723 23.38 10.46 -3.57
CA ASN A 723 23.31 10.48 -5.02
C ASN A 723 23.45 9.07 -5.64
N LYS A 724 24.34 8.21 -5.12
CA LYS A 724 24.50 6.81 -5.58
C LYS A 724 23.28 5.98 -5.22
N THR A 725 22.74 6.19 -4.02
CA THR A 725 21.53 5.54 -3.54
C THR A 725 20.31 5.96 -4.37
N MET A 726 20.16 7.26 -4.63
CA MET A 726 19.06 7.82 -5.42
C MET A 726 19.12 7.44 -6.90
N LYS A 727 20.31 7.36 -7.50
CA LYS A 727 20.48 6.86 -8.89
C LYS A 727 20.01 5.42 -9.06
N LYS A 728 20.30 4.54 -8.10
CA LYS A 728 19.78 3.16 -8.09
C LYS A 728 18.26 3.14 -7.88
N ALA A 729 17.76 3.98 -6.97
CA ALA A 729 16.33 4.08 -6.71
C ALA A 729 15.55 4.57 -7.94
N ALA A 730 16.04 5.60 -8.63
CA ALA A 730 15.48 6.12 -9.88
C ALA A 730 15.48 5.04 -10.98
N MET A 731 16.56 4.26 -11.10
CA MET A 731 16.63 3.15 -12.07
C MET A 731 15.53 2.11 -11.83
N TYR A 732 15.38 1.64 -10.59
CA TYR A 732 14.36 0.65 -10.25
C TYR A 732 12.93 1.23 -10.30
N GLY A 733 12.74 2.46 -9.82
CA GLY A 733 11.41 3.09 -9.72
C GLY A 733 10.86 3.47 -11.09
N ILE A 734 11.68 4.14 -11.92
CA ILE A 734 11.30 4.46 -13.30
C ILE A 734 11.18 3.18 -14.12
N GLY A 735 12.11 2.23 -13.98
CA GLY A 735 12.06 0.95 -14.71
C GLY A 735 10.79 0.14 -14.42
N SER A 736 10.45 -0.07 -13.15
CA SER A 736 9.23 -0.80 -12.76
C SER A 736 7.96 -0.06 -13.18
N THR A 737 7.91 1.27 -13.04
CA THR A 737 6.77 2.06 -13.50
C THR A 737 6.63 2.07 -15.02
N THR A 738 7.74 2.09 -15.77
CA THR A 738 7.75 2.02 -17.24
C THR A 738 7.15 0.71 -17.73
N ILE A 739 7.54 -0.42 -17.12
CA ILE A 739 6.97 -1.74 -17.42
C ILE A 739 5.46 -1.71 -17.18
N PHE A 740 5.03 -1.22 -16.00
CA PHE A 740 3.63 -1.12 -15.64
C PHE A 740 2.83 -0.21 -16.59
N TYR A 741 3.39 0.93 -16.99
CA TYR A 741 2.80 1.89 -17.91
C TYR A 741 2.65 1.34 -19.33
N ILE A 742 3.66 0.64 -19.83
CA ILE A 742 3.58 -0.09 -21.10
C ILE A 742 2.49 -1.16 -20.99
N SER A 743 2.41 -1.91 -19.88
CA SER A 743 1.33 -2.89 -19.66
C SER A 743 -0.06 -2.25 -19.68
N VAL A 744 -0.31 -1.17 -18.92
CA VAL A 744 -1.62 -0.49 -18.89
C VAL A 744 -1.98 0.11 -20.25
N GLY A 745 -1.04 0.82 -20.88
CA GLY A 745 -1.25 1.47 -22.18
C GLY A 745 -1.52 0.45 -23.30
N CYS A 746 -0.72 -0.62 -23.37
CA CYS A 746 -0.88 -1.65 -24.39
C CYS A 746 -2.11 -2.55 -24.14
N ALA A 747 -2.38 -2.96 -22.90
CA ALA A 747 -3.57 -3.76 -22.60
C ALA A 747 -4.85 -2.96 -22.85
N GLY A 748 -4.88 -1.67 -22.49
CA GLY A 748 -5.98 -0.77 -22.82
C GLY A 748 -6.16 -0.60 -24.33
N TYR A 749 -5.06 -0.47 -25.08
CA TYR A 749 -5.15 -0.38 -26.55
C TYR A 749 -5.60 -1.69 -27.20
N ALA A 750 -5.15 -2.85 -26.71
CA ALA A 750 -5.61 -4.15 -27.16
C ALA A 750 -7.10 -4.41 -26.85
N ALA A 751 -7.60 -3.89 -25.73
CA ALA A 751 -8.98 -4.00 -25.30
C ALA A 751 -9.96 -3.15 -26.12
N PHE A 752 -9.59 -1.90 -26.42
CA PHE A 752 -10.49 -0.88 -26.96
C PHE A 752 -10.10 -0.35 -28.35
N GLY A 753 -8.94 -0.74 -28.88
CA GLY A 753 -8.45 -0.26 -30.16
C GLY A 753 -8.38 1.27 -30.24
N SER A 754 -8.67 1.82 -31.42
CA SER A 754 -8.64 3.26 -31.67
C SER A 754 -9.60 4.08 -30.78
N ASP A 755 -10.59 3.42 -30.17
CA ASP A 755 -11.64 4.03 -29.34
C ASP A 755 -11.31 3.99 -27.83
N ALA A 756 -10.08 3.63 -27.46
CA ALA A 756 -9.61 3.67 -26.06
C ALA A 756 -9.85 5.06 -25.44
N PRO A 757 -10.57 5.18 -24.31
CA PRO A 757 -10.97 6.47 -23.77
C PRO A 757 -9.83 7.18 -23.03
N GLY A 758 -9.93 8.52 -22.94
CA GLY A 758 -8.98 9.36 -22.22
C GLY A 758 -8.77 8.96 -20.75
N ASN A 759 -9.79 8.43 -20.06
CA ASN A 759 -9.62 7.73 -18.79
C ASN A 759 -10.00 6.26 -18.98
N ILE A 760 -9.04 5.35 -18.85
CA ILE A 760 -9.27 3.91 -19.04
C ILE A 760 -10.41 3.36 -18.17
N LEU A 761 -10.66 3.93 -16.97
CA LEU A 761 -11.72 3.50 -16.06
C LEU A 761 -13.13 3.96 -16.45
N THR A 762 -13.26 4.73 -17.54
CA THR A 762 -14.55 5.13 -18.12
C THR A 762 -14.85 4.42 -19.44
N ALA A 763 -14.10 3.36 -19.78
CA ALA A 763 -14.34 2.62 -21.02
C ALA A 763 -15.69 1.88 -21.00
N SER A 764 -16.42 1.96 -22.10
CA SER A 764 -17.68 1.26 -22.29
C SER A 764 -17.44 -0.26 -22.29
N GLY A 765 -18.17 -0.97 -21.43
CA GLY A 765 -18.01 -2.43 -21.30
C GLY A 765 -16.64 -2.88 -20.76
N LEU A 766 -15.93 -2.04 -20.01
CA LEU A 766 -14.65 -2.38 -19.36
C LEU A 766 -14.74 -3.63 -18.47
N GLY A 767 -15.86 -3.80 -17.77
CA GLY A 767 -16.08 -4.89 -16.82
C GLY A 767 -17.42 -4.79 -16.12
N PRO A 768 -17.68 -5.63 -15.11
CA PRO A 768 -18.91 -5.54 -14.32
C PRO A 768 -18.98 -4.22 -13.56
N PHE A 769 -20.15 -3.59 -13.54
CA PHE A 769 -20.34 -2.21 -13.06
C PHE A 769 -19.76 -1.98 -11.64
N TRP A 770 -19.96 -2.92 -10.71
CA TRP A 770 -19.48 -2.81 -9.33
C TRP A 770 -17.95 -2.75 -9.22
N LEU A 771 -17.20 -3.40 -10.13
CA LEU A 771 -15.74 -3.39 -10.11
C LEU A 771 -15.17 -2.12 -10.75
N VAL A 772 -15.86 -1.62 -11.78
CA VAL A 772 -15.61 -0.29 -12.36
C VAL A 772 -15.88 0.81 -11.33
N ASP A 773 -16.95 0.68 -10.54
CA ASP A 773 -17.29 1.61 -9.46
C ASP A 773 -16.25 1.60 -8.35
N ILE A 774 -15.78 0.42 -7.92
CA ILE A 774 -14.70 0.30 -6.94
C ILE A 774 -13.41 0.96 -7.45
N ALA A 775 -13.02 0.73 -8.72
CA ALA A 775 -11.85 1.37 -9.30
C ALA A 775 -11.98 2.91 -9.30
N ASN A 776 -13.14 3.43 -9.72
CA ASN A 776 -13.41 4.87 -9.72
C ASN A 776 -13.48 5.45 -8.29
N MET A 777 -14.00 4.70 -7.30
CA MET A 777 -13.99 5.10 -5.89
C MET A 777 -12.58 5.12 -5.30
N CYS A 778 -11.74 4.11 -5.59
CA CYS A 778 -10.32 4.13 -5.24
C CYS A 778 -9.63 5.35 -5.86
N LEU A 779 -9.89 5.66 -7.13
CA LEU A 779 -9.36 6.84 -7.79
C LEU A 779 -9.80 8.15 -7.09
N ILE A 780 -11.06 8.30 -6.71
CA ILE A 780 -11.53 9.47 -5.96
C ILE A 780 -10.81 9.58 -4.61
N LEU A 781 -10.69 8.49 -3.85
CA LEU A 781 -10.00 8.48 -2.55
C LEU A 781 -8.49 8.80 -2.68
N HIS A 782 -7.84 8.30 -3.73
CA HIS A 782 -6.47 8.66 -4.09
C HIS A 782 -6.34 10.17 -4.34
N LEU A 783 -7.20 10.72 -5.18
CA LEU A 783 -7.18 12.15 -5.54
C LEU A 783 -7.51 13.06 -4.37
N ILE A 784 -8.34 12.61 -3.41
CA ILE A 784 -8.59 13.35 -2.16
C ILE A 784 -7.29 13.57 -1.39
N GLY A 785 -6.46 12.54 -1.24
CA GLY A 785 -5.17 12.64 -0.56
C GLY A 785 -4.11 13.36 -1.37
N ALA A 786 -3.97 13.02 -2.65
CA ALA A 786 -2.98 13.61 -3.54
C ALA A 786 -3.18 15.14 -3.67
N TYR A 787 -4.43 15.62 -3.79
CA TYR A 787 -4.72 17.07 -3.83
C TYR A 787 -4.08 17.82 -2.66
N GLN A 788 -4.17 17.28 -1.45
CA GLN A 788 -3.59 17.93 -0.27
C GLN A 788 -2.06 17.91 -0.25
N VAL A 789 -1.41 16.90 -0.83
CA VAL A 789 0.05 16.88 -1.00
C VAL A 789 0.52 18.04 -1.89
N TYR A 790 -0.22 18.33 -2.96
CA TYR A 790 0.08 19.43 -3.89
C TYR A 790 -0.36 20.82 -3.38
N ALA A 791 -1.44 20.90 -2.59
CA ALA A 791 -1.97 22.15 -2.06
C ALA A 791 -1.10 22.78 -0.95
N GLN A 792 -0.56 21.94 -0.05
CA GLN A 792 0.13 22.42 1.16
C GLN A 792 1.41 23.24 0.88
N PRO A 793 2.27 22.91 -0.12
CA PRO A 793 3.39 23.77 -0.53
C PRO A 793 2.96 25.16 -1.01
N ILE A 794 1.85 25.24 -1.75
CA ILE A 794 1.29 26.52 -2.24
C ILE A 794 0.80 27.37 -1.06
N PHE A 795 0.03 26.77 -0.15
CA PHE A 795 -0.44 27.44 1.07
C PHE A 795 0.73 27.93 1.92
N ALA A 796 1.71 27.06 2.20
CA ALA A 796 2.86 27.40 3.03
C ALA A 796 3.72 28.53 2.43
N SER A 797 3.84 28.61 1.09
CA SER A 797 4.56 29.70 0.43
C SER A 797 3.79 31.02 0.50
N LEU A 798 2.49 31.00 0.16
CA LEU A 798 1.65 32.21 0.17
C LEU A 798 1.43 32.76 1.59
N GLU A 799 1.22 31.89 2.59
CA GLU A 799 1.12 32.29 3.99
C GLU A 799 2.39 33.00 4.46
N ARG A 800 3.58 32.43 4.20
CA ARG A 800 4.86 33.06 4.54
C ARG A 800 5.03 34.41 3.85
N TRP A 801 4.71 34.50 2.55
CA TRP A 801 4.81 35.74 1.80
C TRP A 801 3.89 36.83 2.39
N ILE A 802 2.61 36.51 2.62
CA ILE A 802 1.62 37.43 3.22
C ILE A 802 2.09 37.92 4.60
N SER A 803 2.48 37.00 5.49
CA SER A 803 2.97 37.36 6.83
C SER A 803 4.25 38.21 6.80
N SER A 804 5.18 37.94 5.87
CA SER A 804 6.39 38.74 5.71
C SER A 804 6.13 40.13 5.12
N ARG A 805 5.08 40.29 4.31
CA ARG A 805 4.79 41.51 3.55
C ARG A 805 3.95 42.53 4.34
N TRP A 806 3.16 42.05 5.30
CA TRP A 806 2.30 42.86 6.17
C TRP A 806 2.35 42.42 7.64
N PRO A 807 3.53 42.50 8.30
CA PRO A 807 3.71 42.02 9.66
C PRO A 807 2.89 42.79 10.71
N GLU A 808 2.40 43.99 10.41
CA GLU A 808 1.58 44.83 11.32
C GLU A 808 0.06 44.62 11.17
N ALA A 809 -0.38 43.83 10.17
CA ALA A 809 -1.79 43.71 9.86
C ALA A 809 -2.52 42.81 10.87
N LYS A 810 -3.39 43.40 11.71
CA LYS A 810 -4.17 42.67 12.73
C LYS A 810 -4.83 41.40 12.20
N PHE A 811 -5.49 41.44 11.03
CA PHE A 811 -6.14 40.27 10.42
C PHE A 811 -5.19 39.10 10.10
N ILE A 812 -3.90 39.39 9.82
CA ILE A 812 -2.87 38.39 9.50
C ILE A 812 -2.25 37.80 10.78
N ASN A 813 -2.19 38.56 11.89
CA ASN A 813 -1.66 38.05 13.15
C ASN A 813 -2.75 37.52 14.11
N SER A 814 -4.03 37.81 13.86
CA SER A 814 -5.14 37.31 14.67
C SER A 814 -5.29 35.79 14.55
N ALA A 815 -5.09 35.12 15.68
CA ALA A 815 -5.28 33.68 15.84
C ALA A 815 -6.31 33.43 16.95
N TYR A 816 -7.44 32.80 16.61
CA TYR A 816 -8.53 32.52 17.54
C TYR A 816 -8.56 31.03 17.89
N THR A 817 -8.50 30.70 19.18
CA THR A 817 -8.68 29.33 19.65
C THR A 817 -10.17 29.00 19.74
N VAL A 818 -10.67 28.20 18.79
CA VAL A 818 -12.07 27.75 18.77
C VAL A 818 -12.17 26.35 19.39
N THR A 819 -13.03 26.21 20.40
CA THR A 819 -13.33 24.92 21.04
C THR A 819 -14.45 24.21 20.26
N VAL A 820 -14.14 23.10 19.59
CA VAL A 820 -15.09 22.39 18.73
C VAL A 820 -15.94 21.41 19.56
N PRO A 821 -17.28 21.56 19.65
CA PRO A 821 -18.11 20.75 20.56
C PRO A 821 -18.06 19.23 20.32
N LEU A 822 -17.82 18.79 19.08
CA LEU A 822 -17.74 17.38 18.71
C LEU A 822 -16.38 16.71 18.96
N ILE A 823 -15.33 17.48 19.26
CA ILE A 823 -13.96 16.98 19.46
C ILE A 823 -13.55 17.27 20.89
N GLN A 824 -13.87 16.34 21.80
CA GLN A 824 -13.83 16.56 23.25
C GLN A 824 -12.46 16.93 23.88
N ARG A 825 -11.36 16.96 23.10
CA ARG A 825 -10.09 17.62 23.45
C ARG A 825 -9.40 18.19 22.21
N GLY A 826 -9.52 19.50 22.00
CA GLY A 826 -8.77 20.23 20.98
C GLY A 826 -9.31 21.64 20.78
N SER A 827 -8.64 22.65 21.34
CA SER A 827 -8.76 24.02 20.85
C SER A 827 -8.07 24.09 19.48
N VAL A 828 -8.81 24.45 18.44
CA VAL A 828 -8.24 24.65 17.11
C VAL A 828 -7.89 26.12 16.95
N THR A 829 -6.61 26.41 16.76
CA THR A 829 -6.14 27.78 16.47
C THR A 829 -6.46 28.12 15.02
N VAL A 830 -7.56 28.85 14.82
CA VAL A 830 -8.01 29.32 13.51
C VAL A 830 -7.47 30.73 13.28
N ALA A 831 -6.61 30.88 12.28
CA ALA A 831 -6.23 32.18 11.74
C ALA A 831 -7.17 32.53 10.56
N PRO A 832 -8.04 33.56 10.66
CA PRO A 832 -9.07 33.81 9.65
C PRO A 832 -8.50 34.08 8.26
N TYR A 833 -7.34 34.73 8.15
CA TYR A 833 -6.68 34.94 6.87
C TYR A 833 -6.26 33.62 6.19
N LYS A 834 -5.83 32.60 6.95
CA LYS A 834 -5.49 31.28 6.41
C LYS A 834 -6.75 30.57 5.90
N LEU A 835 -7.83 30.61 6.67
CA LEU A 835 -9.12 30.07 6.27
C LEU A 835 -9.60 30.68 4.95
N VAL A 836 -9.56 32.01 4.83
CA VAL A 836 -9.93 32.73 3.61
C VAL A 836 -8.98 32.38 2.46
N LEU A 837 -7.66 32.51 2.65
CA LEU A 837 -6.65 32.26 1.62
C LEU A 837 -6.78 30.84 1.02
N ARG A 838 -6.81 29.82 1.87
CA ARG A 838 -6.90 28.42 1.43
C ARG A 838 -8.21 28.14 0.71
N THR A 839 -9.33 28.69 1.21
CA THR A 839 -10.64 28.57 0.55
C THR A 839 -10.64 29.26 -0.82
N VAL A 840 -10.08 30.46 -0.94
CA VAL A 840 -9.97 31.20 -2.22
C VAL A 840 -9.14 30.41 -3.23
N ILE A 841 -8.03 29.80 -2.83
CA ILE A 841 -7.19 28.98 -3.72
C ILE A 841 -7.94 27.73 -4.20
N VAL A 842 -8.64 27.02 -3.31
CA VAL A 842 -9.45 25.85 -3.71
C VAL A 842 -10.57 26.27 -4.66
N VAL A 843 -11.31 27.33 -4.34
CA VAL A 843 -12.39 27.87 -5.21
C VAL A 843 -11.86 28.31 -6.57
N ALA A 844 -10.72 29.00 -6.64
CA ALA A 844 -10.10 29.41 -7.90
C ALA A 844 -9.69 28.18 -8.74
N THR A 845 -9.15 27.13 -8.10
CA THR A 845 -8.82 25.86 -8.74
C THR A 845 -10.08 25.18 -9.31
N THR A 846 -11.19 25.19 -8.56
CA THR A 846 -12.49 24.66 -9.00
C THR A 846 -13.05 25.44 -10.18
N VAL A 847 -13.02 26.77 -10.16
CA VAL A 847 -13.51 27.62 -11.25
C VAL A 847 -12.76 27.32 -12.54
N VAL A 848 -11.43 27.17 -12.46
CA VAL A 848 -10.61 26.82 -13.64
C VAL A 848 -10.92 25.39 -14.12
N ALA A 849 -11.10 24.42 -13.22
CA ALA A 849 -11.54 23.07 -13.59
C ALA A 849 -12.91 23.05 -14.29
N MET A 850 -13.84 23.96 -13.92
CA MET A 850 -15.14 24.13 -14.59
C MET A 850 -15.06 24.84 -15.94
N MET A 851 -14.08 25.73 -16.13
CA MET A 851 -13.86 26.47 -17.39
C MET A 851 -13.18 25.60 -18.45
N ILE A 852 -12.27 24.71 -18.05
CA ILE A 852 -11.51 23.83 -18.97
C ILE A 852 -11.54 22.35 -18.53
N PRO A 853 -12.72 21.68 -18.53
CA PRO A 853 -12.91 20.31 -18.04
C PRO A 853 -12.32 19.21 -18.96
N PHE A 854 -11.32 19.54 -19.78
CA PHE A 854 -10.80 18.69 -20.86
C PHE A 854 -9.60 17.86 -20.40
N PHE A 855 -9.88 16.68 -19.82
CA PHE A 855 -8.89 15.80 -19.15
C PHE A 855 -7.56 15.66 -19.91
N ASN A 856 -7.57 15.15 -21.16
CA ASN A 856 -6.34 14.93 -21.93
C ASN A 856 -5.60 16.24 -22.26
N ALA A 857 -6.33 17.30 -22.62
CA ALA A 857 -5.69 18.57 -22.98
C ALA A 857 -5.02 19.24 -21.76
N VAL A 858 -5.67 19.17 -20.59
CA VAL A 858 -5.10 19.64 -19.31
C VAL A 858 -3.88 18.81 -18.94
N LEU A 859 -3.95 17.47 -18.96
CA LEU A 859 -2.79 16.63 -18.66
C LEU A 859 -1.62 16.88 -19.62
N GLY A 860 -1.89 17.03 -20.92
CA GLY A 860 -0.87 17.39 -21.90
C GLY A 860 -0.21 18.75 -21.62
N LEU A 861 -0.98 19.72 -21.13
CA LEU A 861 -0.47 21.05 -20.77
C LEU A 861 0.43 20.99 -19.52
N LEU A 862 0.03 20.21 -18.50
CA LEU A 862 0.86 19.94 -17.32
C LEU A 862 2.14 19.19 -17.70
N GLY A 863 2.05 18.22 -18.61
CA GLY A 863 3.20 17.52 -19.19
C GLY A 863 4.17 18.49 -19.85
N ALA A 864 3.68 19.41 -20.69
CA ALA A 864 4.51 20.44 -21.31
C ALA A 864 5.24 21.33 -20.29
N PHE A 865 4.52 21.83 -19.28
CA PHE A 865 5.04 22.74 -18.25
C PHE A 865 5.88 22.07 -17.15
N SER A 866 5.82 20.76 -16.97
CA SER A 866 6.65 20.02 -16.01
C SER A 866 7.85 19.34 -16.65
N PHE A 867 7.69 18.78 -17.85
CA PHE A 867 8.73 17.97 -18.47
C PHE A 867 9.96 18.79 -18.86
N TRP A 868 9.84 19.76 -19.76
CA TRP A 868 11.03 20.52 -20.15
C TRP A 868 11.67 21.30 -18.98
N PRO A 869 10.98 22.18 -18.24
CA PRO A 869 11.68 23.02 -17.27
C PRO A 869 12.17 22.21 -16.05
N LEU A 870 11.28 21.45 -15.39
CA LEU A 870 11.56 20.78 -14.12
C LEU A 870 12.24 19.41 -14.29
N THR A 871 11.90 18.66 -15.36
CA THR A 871 12.48 17.33 -15.58
C THR A 871 13.75 17.37 -16.44
N VAL A 872 13.96 18.38 -17.30
CA VAL A 872 15.08 18.41 -18.24
C VAL A 872 16.02 19.61 -18.05
N TYR A 873 15.52 20.84 -18.16
CA TYR A 873 16.32 22.07 -18.19
C TYR A 873 17.10 22.30 -16.90
N PHE A 874 16.42 22.43 -15.75
CA PHE A 874 17.10 22.71 -14.49
C PHE A 874 18.10 21.61 -14.08
N PRO A 875 17.81 20.29 -14.20
CA PRO A 875 18.79 19.24 -13.95
C PRO A 875 20.04 19.34 -14.84
N ILE A 876 19.85 19.64 -16.13
CA ILE A 876 20.97 19.80 -17.07
C ILE A 876 21.78 21.06 -16.77
N SER A 877 21.12 22.19 -16.53
CA SER A 877 21.78 23.46 -16.20
C SER A 877 22.57 23.38 -14.89
N MET A 878 21.98 22.77 -13.84
CA MET A 878 22.69 22.52 -12.58
C MET A 878 23.90 21.61 -12.77
N HIS A 879 23.80 20.54 -13.59
CA HIS A 879 24.94 19.67 -13.88
C HIS A 879 26.05 20.36 -14.67
N ILE A 880 25.70 21.24 -15.62
CA ILE A 880 26.67 22.07 -16.36
C ILE A 880 27.40 23.03 -15.40
N ALA A 881 26.69 23.63 -14.45
CA ALA A 881 27.26 24.52 -13.44
C ALA A 881 28.16 23.75 -12.44
N GLN A 882 27.66 22.63 -11.89
CA GLN A 882 28.37 21.78 -10.94
C GLN A 882 29.70 21.27 -11.50
N GLU A 883 29.70 20.73 -12.72
CA GLU A 883 30.90 20.19 -13.36
C GLU A 883 31.68 21.22 -14.19
N LYS A 884 31.31 22.50 -14.12
CA LYS A 884 31.96 23.62 -14.83
C LYS A 884 32.18 23.34 -16.32
N ILE A 885 31.20 22.71 -16.96
CA ILE A 885 31.35 22.18 -18.33
C ILE A 885 31.48 23.35 -19.33
N THR A 886 32.66 23.48 -19.95
CA THR A 886 32.94 24.56 -20.90
C THR A 886 31.99 24.52 -22.11
N ARG A 887 31.43 25.67 -22.47
CA ARG A 887 30.60 25.84 -23.68
C ARG A 887 31.35 25.35 -24.93
N GLY A 888 30.63 24.75 -25.88
CA GLY A 888 31.21 24.20 -27.12
C GLY A 888 31.91 22.83 -26.99
N ARG A 889 32.19 22.32 -25.78
CA ARG A 889 32.67 20.92 -25.62
C ARG A 889 31.57 19.93 -26.01
N ARG A 890 31.93 18.76 -26.55
CA ARG A 890 30.98 17.69 -26.95
C ARG A 890 29.92 17.37 -25.88
N LYS A 891 30.31 17.21 -24.60
CA LYS A 891 29.38 16.97 -23.48
C LYS A 891 28.37 18.12 -23.31
N TRP A 892 28.80 19.38 -23.44
CA TRP A 892 27.92 20.54 -23.40
C TRP A 892 26.96 20.57 -24.59
N CYS A 893 27.46 20.34 -25.81
CA CYS A 893 26.63 20.31 -27.02
C CYS A 893 25.55 19.21 -26.97
N LEU A 894 25.88 18.03 -26.46
CA LEU A 894 24.93 16.92 -26.28
C LEU A 894 23.85 17.25 -25.23
N LEU A 895 24.25 17.80 -24.08
CA LEU A 895 23.33 18.22 -23.03
C LEU A 895 22.37 19.35 -23.49
N GLN A 896 22.90 20.34 -24.19
CA GLN A 896 22.08 21.41 -24.79
C GLN A 896 21.19 20.88 -25.91
N GLY A 897 21.70 19.98 -26.77
CA GLY A 897 20.92 19.34 -27.83
C GLY A 897 19.73 18.54 -27.28
N LEU A 898 19.94 17.77 -26.20
CA LEU A 898 18.86 17.08 -25.48
C LEU A 898 17.85 18.07 -24.90
N SER A 899 18.31 19.11 -24.19
CA SER A 899 17.44 20.14 -23.62
C SER A 899 16.60 20.85 -24.68
N MET A 900 17.19 21.21 -25.82
CA MET A 900 16.51 21.86 -26.94
C MET A 900 15.52 20.92 -27.66
N ALA A 901 15.85 19.64 -27.82
CA ALA A 901 14.91 18.65 -28.37
C ALA A 901 13.68 18.49 -27.45
N CYS A 902 13.89 18.38 -26.14
CA CYS A 902 12.81 18.34 -25.16
C CYS A 902 12.01 19.66 -25.09
N LEU A 903 12.65 20.81 -25.27
CA LEU A 903 11.96 22.12 -25.37
C LEU A 903 11.01 22.13 -26.56
N MET A 904 11.50 21.75 -27.75
CA MET A 904 10.67 21.72 -28.97
C MET A 904 9.48 20.76 -28.82
N ILE A 905 9.68 19.60 -28.18
CA ILE A 905 8.59 18.68 -27.85
C ILE A 905 7.61 19.35 -26.87
N SER A 906 8.05 19.89 -25.74
CA SER A 906 7.16 20.56 -24.76
C SER A 906 6.40 21.74 -25.36
N VAL A 907 7.02 22.54 -26.24
CA VAL A 907 6.34 23.66 -26.93
C VAL A 907 5.29 23.14 -27.90
N ALA A 908 5.60 22.11 -28.71
CA ALA A 908 4.64 21.52 -29.63
C ALA A 908 3.46 20.87 -28.88
N VAL A 909 3.74 20.12 -27.80
CA VAL A 909 2.72 19.57 -26.88
C VAL A 909 1.83 20.68 -26.31
N GLY A 910 2.42 21.75 -25.79
CA GLY A 910 1.69 22.89 -25.23
C GLY A 910 0.77 23.56 -26.25
N ILE A 911 1.25 23.78 -27.48
CA ILE A 911 0.43 24.29 -28.60
C ILE A 911 -0.71 23.32 -28.93
N GLY A 912 -0.44 22.02 -28.97
CA GLY A 912 -1.46 20.98 -29.18
C GLY A 912 -2.56 21.04 -28.11
N SER A 913 -2.17 21.03 -26.83
CA SER A 913 -3.10 21.14 -25.69
C SER A 913 -3.94 22.41 -25.72
N VAL A 914 -3.34 23.57 -25.98
CA VAL A 914 -4.07 24.84 -26.09
C VAL A 914 -5.03 24.82 -27.29
N THR A 915 -4.62 24.25 -28.42
CA THR A 915 -5.48 24.12 -29.61
C THR A 915 -6.68 23.20 -29.32
N ASP A 916 -6.48 22.09 -28.63
CA ASP A 916 -7.56 21.16 -28.26
C ASP A 916 -8.54 21.77 -27.25
N ILE A 917 -8.04 22.57 -26.28
CA ILE A 917 -8.89 23.38 -25.38
C ILE A 917 -9.71 24.39 -26.19
N VAL A 918 -9.08 25.16 -27.09
CA VAL A 918 -9.75 26.18 -27.90
C VAL A 918 -10.80 25.57 -28.83
N ASP A 919 -10.50 24.44 -29.47
CA ASP A 919 -11.47 23.73 -30.32
C ASP A 919 -12.62 23.15 -29.51
N SER A 920 -12.35 22.59 -28.33
CA SER A 920 -13.40 22.06 -27.45
C SER A 920 -14.31 23.16 -26.89
N LEU A 921 -13.76 24.34 -26.59
CA LEU A 921 -14.51 25.52 -26.14
C LEU A 921 -15.43 26.13 -27.21
N LYS A 922 -15.26 25.82 -28.50
CA LYS A 922 -16.21 26.24 -29.55
C LYS A 922 -17.54 25.49 -29.49
N VAL A 923 -17.57 24.32 -28.86
CA VAL A 923 -18.72 23.41 -28.80
C VAL A 923 -19.24 23.25 -27.37
N ALA A 924 -18.35 23.30 -26.37
CA ALA A 924 -18.73 23.29 -24.96
C ALA A 924 -19.29 24.63 -24.51
N SER A 925 -20.33 24.60 -23.66
CA SER A 925 -20.79 25.80 -22.93
C SER A 925 -20.19 25.79 -21.51
N PRO A 926 -19.35 26.78 -21.14
CA PRO A 926 -18.76 26.85 -19.80
C PRO A 926 -19.82 26.76 -18.70
N PHE A 927 -19.50 26.07 -17.60
CA PHE A 927 -20.40 25.77 -16.47
C PHE A 927 -21.61 24.87 -16.79
N LYS A 928 -21.91 24.60 -18.07
CA LYS A 928 -22.90 23.61 -18.54
C LYS A 928 -22.19 22.37 -19.09
N THR A 929 -21.48 21.65 -18.22
CA THR A 929 -20.95 20.32 -18.55
C THR A 929 -22.08 19.30 -18.61
N VAL A 930 -22.61 19.06 -19.81
CA VAL A 930 -23.37 17.84 -20.14
C VAL A 930 -22.35 16.73 -20.43
N SER A 931 -22.58 15.54 -19.88
CA SER A 931 -21.61 14.42 -19.86
C SER A 931 -21.92 13.30 -20.85
#